data_AF-A0A7C3RNQ2-F1
#
_entry.id   AF-A0A7C3RNQ2-F1
#
_cell.length_a   1.000
_cell.length_b   1.000
_cell.length_c   1.000
_cell.angle_alpha   90.00
_cell.angle_beta   90.00
_cell.angle_gamma   90.00
#
_symmetry.space_group_name_H-M   'P 1'
#
loop_
_entity.id
_entity.type
_entity.pdbx_description
1 polymer ?
#
loop_
_entity_poly.entity_id
_entity_poly.type
_entity_poly.pdbx_seq_one_letter_code
_entity_poly.pdbx_strand_id
1 'polypeptide(L)'
;MSSILDKLKESRDVILLAEIGAYLHDLGKATREFIEYYSKDYSAQNKYMHHFPSIFPEKLREILKGIKLSICREEVSLMDFIEKHHPEKEEGGKRRDCEIPPIIRLLYAGWKGYDGIDSGLDKGKVMSREEVGQRKDYTFIATAFGYEFKKIELDKIEDITKNLWDIVKNALDQFNKDKDIGKLRKKIIEGTEEYYRYFLGETRRPANDVTLWDHSYSVATLVKCAVAKNVIDCSNASFDPLDFNWNVLSIDFDVLGLLAKGVKLGDTLGYWSRIEEAFNKVKEMVEVKYPIGNEIYRDTTGIFFLVSDIDLEELKNLILEELRKIEPELMPKVVIEKIRYSNFNYGFTCKSKEEDIPKEIKQKREDIERKKKEELKDSLPLARESALQEIAYPISYERFYYNEFGKYDWKSKEICPICRLRPMDENSDGCEYCLERRRKRASKWKEDPKNTIWLDEVSDKNDRIALIVGCFILDRWLDGSFIMKTLMINDSDKKNTSPARIRRCWETTQEFIHSTIFDNILKNWQWKPDIRRYRIQFKIEQNPDIPEESTCDIDVDGIRFSPVCIDKRNGIFVSTINLELLSRYGNKLEEILSKLDGKKIKIKTEKDRIWKEGKIVEARPAEERYQNYLPYVRIYDFPDQFMVLVPAYESLDIAESILREYEKQFSKVRDRLPLHLGIIAFHRKTPLYVAIDSGRRLLETFKERTETKLAEIQDIQDVQEIEDVALKKSKELTIRAESYSLTPLKWKISYSTGDPAEEDRWYPYIRIENNGCEELRYINELKKGDKIKIEPSYFRLLYLENTADRFSVDEDLRPLDCIRRLKELWEIIEDRLRSRTWSTSRVYAYWEEIKRRRKSYDGPTFEKFVKAALVNILKIKPQDGNLFDLFFQSTMDCSLDLCLYWNFQVRKIKVREGGGI
;
A
#
# COMPACT_ATOMS: atom_id res chain seq x y z
N MET A 1 5.91 -43.33 10.01
CA MET A 1 6.90 -42.24 9.90
C MET A 1 6.18 -40.97 10.31
N SER A 2 6.79 -40.14 11.17
CA SER A 2 6.26 -38.81 11.53
C SER A 2 6.11 -37.97 10.24
N SER A 3 5.01 -37.23 10.11
CA SER A 3 4.77 -36.41 8.92
C SER A 3 5.80 -35.27 8.82
N ILE A 4 5.93 -34.64 7.65
CA ILE A 4 6.83 -33.49 7.49
C ILE A 4 6.40 -32.36 8.44
N LEU A 5 5.09 -32.13 8.56
CA LEU A 5 4.54 -31.11 9.45
C LEU A 5 4.81 -31.40 10.93
N ASP A 6 4.72 -32.66 11.34
CA ASP A 6 5.05 -33.06 12.72
C ASP A 6 6.51 -32.76 13.03
N LYS A 7 7.45 -33.10 12.14
CA LYS A 7 8.88 -32.79 12.32
C LYS A 7 9.15 -31.28 12.42
N LEU A 8 8.50 -30.48 11.56
CA LEU A 8 8.61 -29.02 11.58
C LEU A 8 8.06 -28.43 12.87
N LYS A 9 6.94 -28.96 13.36
CA LYS A 9 6.29 -28.52 14.61
C LYS A 9 7.12 -28.91 15.84
N GLU A 10 7.68 -30.13 15.86
CA GLU A 10 8.58 -30.60 16.92
C GLU A 10 9.89 -29.79 16.96
N SER A 11 10.39 -29.39 15.80
CA SER A 11 11.63 -28.61 15.65
C SER A 11 11.40 -27.09 15.63
N ARG A 12 10.15 -26.64 15.83
CA ARG A 12 9.72 -25.24 15.64
C ARG A 12 10.63 -24.27 16.36
N ASP A 13 10.90 -24.53 17.63
CA ASP A 13 11.63 -23.61 18.49
C ASP A 13 13.07 -23.40 17.99
N VAL A 14 13.72 -24.46 17.51
CA VAL A 14 15.08 -24.40 16.93
C VAL A 14 15.08 -23.66 15.60
N ILE A 15 14.11 -23.92 14.72
CA ILE A 15 14.01 -23.24 13.42
C ILE A 15 13.82 -21.73 13.62
N LEU A 16 12.91 -21.35 14.52
CA LEU A 16 12.64 -19.94 14.82
C LEU A 16 13.80 -19.25 15.54
N LEU A 17 14.54 -19.95 16.41
CA LEU A 17 15.77 -19.41 16.99
C LEU A 17 16.86 -19.19 15.93
N ALA A 18 16.98 -20.07 14.95
CA ALA A 18 17.91 -19.87 13.82
C ALA A 18 17.49 -18.68 12.94
N GLU A 19 16.19 -18.51 12.68
CA GLU A 19 15.67 -17.31 12.01
C GLU A 19 16.02 -16.04 12.80
N ILE A 20 15.78 -16.03 14.12
CA ILE A 20 16.08 -14.88 14.98
C ILE A 20 17.59 -14.58 14.99
N GLY A 21 18.44 -15.60 15.09
CA GLY A 21 19.89 -15.44 15.00
C GLY A 21 20.30 -14.81 13.67
N ALA A 22 19.74 -15.30 12.56
CA ALA A 22 20.00 -14.76 11.22
C ALA A 22 19.45 -13.33 11.06
N TYR A 23 18.30 -13.01 11.64
CA TYR A 23 17.76 -11.65 11.60
C TYR A 23 18.64 -10.66 12.37
N LEU A 24 19.18 -11.08 13.52
CA LEU A 24 20.02 -10.25 14.37
C LEU A 24 21.49 -10.17 13.95
N HIS A 25 21.93 -10.92 12.92
CA HIS A 25 23.36 -11.03 12.54
C HIS A 25 24.03 -9.66 12.32
N ASP A 26 23.29 -8.72 11.75
CA ASP A 26 23.74 -7.36 11.45
C ASP A 26 23.27 -6.31 12.49
N LEU A 27 22.85 -6.73 13.68
CA LEU A 27 22.37 -5.82 14.74
C LEU A 27 23.39 -4.71 15.07
N GLY A 28 24.69 -4.99 14.93
CA GLY A 28 25.72 -3.98 15.16
C GLY A 28 25.82 -2.91 14.06
N LYS A 29 25.19 -3.07 12.88
CA LYS A 29 25.07 -1.97 11.90
C LYS A 29 24.18 -0.85 12.42
N ALA A 30 23.32 -1.16 13.39
CA ALA A 30 22.45 -0.20 14.04
C ALA A 30 23.20 0.64 15.09
N THR A 31 24.29 1.29 14.71
CA THR A 31 25.01 2.23 15.59
C THR A 31 25.48 3.46 14.85
N ARG A 32 25.77 4.52 15.62
CA ARG A 32 26.35 5.77 15.11
C ARG A 32 27.69 5.51 14.42
N GLU A 33 28.53 4.69 15.03
CA GLU A 33 29.88 4.38 14.56
C GLU A 33 29.85 3.68 13.20
N PHE A 34 28.84 2.85 12.91
CA PHE A 34 28.68 2.27 11.58
C PHE A 34 28.47 3.36 10.52
N ILE A 35 27.58 4.33 10.78
CA ILE A 35 27.29 5.43 9.85
C ILE A 35 28.54 6.30 9.66
N GLU A 36 29.19 6.70 10.74
CA GLU A 36 30.41 7.52 10.69
C GLU A 36 31.55 6.77 9.99
N TYR A 37 31.76 5.48 10.33
CA TYR A 37 32.80 4.63 9.75
C TYR A 37 32.59 4.36 8.27
N TYR A 38 31.37 4.46 7.72
CA TYR A 38 31.09 4.31 6.28
C TYR A 38 30.77 5.63 5.55
N SER A 39 30.81 6.77 6.23
CA SER A 39 30.59 8.11 5.64
C SER A 39 31.70 8.57 4.67
N LYS A 40 31.40 9.39 3.66
CA LYS A 40 32.40 9.91 2.70
C LYS A 40 33.55 10.68 3.37
N ASP A 41 33.27 11.33 4.49
CA ASP A 41 34.20 12.27 5.15
C ASP A 41 35.04 11.62 6.27
N TYR A 42 35.01 10.29 6.39
CA TYR A 42 35.73 9.58 7.45
C TYR A 42 37.24 9.72 7.27
N SER A 43 37.89 10.18 8.34
CA SER A 43 39.35 10.12 8.48
C SER A 43 39.69 8.95 9.39
N ALA A 44 40.69 8.14 9.01
CA ALA A 44 41.00 6.88 9.67
C ALA A 44 41.26 7.04 11.17
N GLN A 45 40.23 6.79 11.99
CA GLN A 45 40.29 6.77 13.44
C GLN A 45 39.65 5.45 13.92
N ASN A 46 40.52 4.46 14.16
CA ASN A 46 40.20 3.10 14.59
C ASN A 46 39.46 2.23 13.56
N LYS A 47 39.64 0.91 13.67
CA LYS A 47 38.96 -0.08 12.82
C LYS A 47 37.64 -0.45 13.48
N TYR A 48 36.52 -0.05 12.89
CA TYR A 48 35.19 -0.46 13.33
C TYR A 48 34.70 -1.67 12.53
N MET A 49 34.09 -2.64 13.21
CA MET A 49 33.47 -3.82 12.61
C MET A 49 32.18 -4.16 13.35
N HIS A 50 31.04 -4.02 12.68
CA HIS A 50 29.69 -4.20 13.24
C HIS A 50 29.43 -5.57 13.89
N HIS A 51 30.28 -6.56 13.61
CA HIS A 51 30.13 -7.93 14.08
C HIS A 51 30.94 -8.19 15.38
N PHE A 52 31.65 -7.19 15.91
CA PHE A 52 32.45 -7.34 17.12
C PHE A 52 31.58 -7.36 18.41
N PRO A 53 31.80 -8.34 19.31
CA PRO A 53 31.02 -8.46 20.54
C PRO A 53 31.06 -7.25 21.48
N SER A 54 32.14 -6.47 21.49
CA SER A 54 32.28 -5.30 22.37
C SER A 54 31.38 -4.13 22.04
N ILE A 55 30.78 -4.09 20.84
CA ILE A 55 29.82 -3.04 20.46
C ILE A 55 28.56 -3.11 21.32
N PHE A 56 28.18 -4.31 21.75
CA PHE A 56 26.94 -4.54 22.47
C PHE A 56 27.11 -4.34 23.99
N PRO A 57 26.08 -3.84 24.70
CA PRO A 57 26.08 -3.78 26.15
C PRO A 57 26.33 -5.16 26.77
N GLU A 58 27.11 -5.20 27.85
CA GLU A 58 27.56 -6.44 28.49
C GLU A 58 26.40 -7.43 28.75
N LYS A 59 25.31 -6.96 29.35
CA LYS A 59 24.13 -7.79 29.63
C LYS A 59 23.49 -8.37 28.36
N LEU A 60 23.40 -7.60 27.28
CA LEU A 60 22.85 -8.11 26.01
C LEU A 60 23.75 -9.19 25.41
N ARG A 61 25.07 -8.94 25.42
CA ARG A 61 26.09 -9.90 24.98
C ARG A 61 26.03 -11.21 25.77
N GLU A 62 25.86 -11.15 27.09
CA GLU A 62 25.70 -12.34 27.94
C GLU A 62 24.45 -13.15 27.58
N ILE A 63 23.31 -12.49 27.37
CA ILE A 63 22.06 -13.16 26.99
C ILE A 63 22.21 -13.85 25.62
N LEU A 64 22.80 -13.16 24.63
CA LEU A 64 23.05 -13.70 23.29
C LEU A 64 23.98 -14.91 23.31
N LYS A 65 25.00 -14.92 24.18
CA LYS A 65 25.89 -16.07 24.39
C LYS A 65 25.20 -17.22 25.13
N GLY A 66 24.27 -16.90 26.03
CA GLY A 66 23.54 -17.87 26.85
C GLY A 66 22.46 -18.64 26.09
N ILE A 67 21.85 -18.04 25.07
CA ILE A 67 20.82 -18.70 24.25
C ILE A 67 21.50 -19.49 23.12
N LYS A 68 21.38 -20.81 23.21
CA LYS A 68 21.94 -21.78 22.26
C LYS A 68 20.86 -22.54 21.54
N LEU A 69 21.16 -22.96 20.31
CA LEU A 69 20.35 -23.87 19.52
C LEU A 69 21.22 -24.98 18.93
N SER A 70 20.62 -26.15 18.69
CA SER A 70 21.28 -27.25 18.00
C SER A 70 20.47 -27.75 16.81
N ILE A 71 21.10 -27.81 15.64
CA ILE A 71 20.52 -28.31 14.39
C ILE A 71 21.37 -29.50 13.94
N CYS A 72 20.77 -30.68 13.88
CA CYS A 72 21.42 -31.89 13.38
C CYS A 72 22.83 -32.16 13.96
N ARG A 73 22.96 -32.02 15.30
CA ARG A 73 24.19 -32.21 16.11
C ARG A 73 25.21 -31.08 16.07
N GLU A 74 24.95 -30.02 15.30
CA GLU A 74 25.74 -28.79 15.34
C GLU A 74 25.13 -27.84 16.37
N GLU A 75 25.95 -27.22 17.22
CA GLU A 75 25.50 -26.28 18.27
C GLU A 75 26.11 -24.89 18.04
N VAL A 76 25.28 -23.86 18.15
CA VAL A 76 25.69 -22.44 18.10
C VAL A 76 24.85 -21.60 19.08
N SER A 77 25.42 -20.48 19.53
CA SER A 77 24.71 -19.43 20.26
C SER A 77 24.16 -18.36 19.32
N LEU A 78 23.21 -17.54 19.78
CA LEU A 78 22.77 -16.37 19.01
C LEU A 78 23.92 -15.38 18.77
N MET A 79 24.87 -15.28 19.70
CA MET A 79 26.06 -14.46 19.51
C MET A 79 26.94 -14.95 18.35
N ASP A 80 26.97 -16.25 18.06
CA ASP A 80 27.78 -16.80 16.96
C ASP A 80 27.28 -16.33 15.59
N PHE A 81 25.97 -16.09 15.44
CA PHE A 81 25.40 -15.50 14.23
C PHE A 81 25.93 -14.10 13.95
N ILE A 82 26.20 -13.33 15.01
CA ILE A 82 26.74 -11.97 14.92
C ILE A 82 28.26 -12.00 14.85
N GLU A 83 28.95 -12.81 15.64
CA GLU A 83 30.41 -12.71 15.75
C GLU A 83 31.13 -13.38 14.58
N LYS A 84 30.57 -14.49 14.08
CA LYS A 84 31.25 -15.43 13.18
C LYS A 84 30.72 -15.39 11.74
N HIS A 85 29.78 -14.49 11.39
CA HIS A 85 29.39 -14.29 9.98
C HIS A 85 30.42 -13.50 9.17
N HIS A 86 31.45 -12.96 9.82
CA HIS A 86 32.65 -12.40 9.21
C HIS A 86 33.93 -13.12 9.67
N PRO A 87 34.97 -13.15 8.81
CA PRO A 87 36.22 -13.82 9.16
C PRO A 87 37.01 -13.06 10.23
N GLU A 88 36.93 -11.73 10.30
CA GLU A 88 37.74 -10.94 11.21
C GLU A 88 37.52 -11.30 12.70
N LYS A 89 38.58 -11.28 13.50
CA LYS A 89 38.51 -11.44 14.96
C LYS A 89 38.75 -10.09 15.64
N GLU A 90 38.07 -9.84 16.75
CA GLU A 90 38.23 -8.61 17.52
C GLU A 90 39.65 -8.46 18.08
N GLU A 91 40.23 -9.57 18.58
CA GLU A 91 41.61 -9.64 19.07
C GLU A 91 42.68 -9.58 17.93
N GLY A 92 42.25 -9.50 16.67
CA GLY A 92 43.10 -9.48 15.50
C GLY A 92 43.17 -10.81 14.74
N GLY A 93 43.52 -10.74 13.44
CA GLY A 93 43.57 -11.89 12.54
C GLY A 93 42.22 -12.22 11.88
N LYS A 94 42.17 -13.38 11.19
CA LYS A 94 40.99 -13.88 10.48
C LYS A 94 40.76 -15.37 10.80
N ARG A 95 39.48 -15.76 10.92
CA ARG A 95 39.03 -17.15 10.94
C ARG A 95 39.26 -17.77 9.56
N ARG A 96 39.64 -19.04 9.53
CA ARG A 96 39.66 -19.83 8.30
C ARG A 96 38.24 -20.23 7.91
N ASP A 97 38.01 -20.48 6.62
CA ASP A 97 36.67 -20.78 6.11
C ASP A 97 36.07 -21.99 6.89
N CYS A 98 36.85 -23.06 7.12
CA CYS A 98 36.39 -24.24 7.86
C CYS A 98 36.38 -24.11 9.39
N GLU A 99 36.92 -23.01 9.95
CA GLU A 99 36.78 -22.66 11.38
C GLU A 99 35.34 -22.19 11.70
N ILE A 100 34.64 -21.65 10.70
CA ILE A 100 33.26 -21.18 10.84
C ILE A 100 32.34 -22.37 11.15
N PRO A 101 31.51 -22.29 12.22
CA PRO A 101 30.57 -23.36 12.57
C PRO A 101 29.60 -23.65 11.41
N PRO A 102 29.21 -24.92 11.18
CA PRO A 102 28.38 -25.28 10.03
C PRO A 102 27.11 -24.43 9.91
N ILE A 103 26.31 -24.29 10.97
CA ILE A 103 25.10 -23.46 10.95
C ILE A 103 25.37 -22.02 10.47
N ILE A 104 26.51 -21.43 10.88
CA ILE A 104 26.89 -20.06 10.50
C ILE A 104 27.38 -19.98 9.05
N ARG A 105 27.82 -21.08 8.42
CA ARG A 105 28.21 -21.09 6.99
C ARG A 105 27.04 -20.76 6.06
N LEU A 106 25.81 -21.00 6.49
CA LEU A 106 24.61 -20.55 5.79
C LEU A 106 24.56 -19.02 5.64
N LEU A 107 25.20 -18.27 6.54
CA LEU A 107 25.26 -16.80 6.51
C LEU A 107 26.61 -16.28 6.01
N TYR A 108 27.70 -16.95 6.39
CA TYR A 108 29.07 -16.50 6.18
C TYR A 108 29.35 -16.09 4.72
N ALA A 109 29.58 -14.79 4.49
CA ALA A 109 29.78 -14.24 3.14
C ALA A 109 31.00 -14.87 2.42
N GLY A 110 32.05 -15.23 3.16
CA GLY A 110 33.22 -15.94 2.59
C GLY A 110 32.89 -17.33 2.03
N TRP A 111 31.79 -17.93 2.52
CA TRP A 111 31.25 -19.20 2.04
C TRP A 111 30.19 -19.04 0.94
N LYS A 112 29.94 -17.82 0.45
CA LYS A 112 28.75 -17.51 -0.36
C LYS A 112 27.44 -17.80 0.39
N GLY A 113 27.47 -17.56 1.70
CA GLY A 113 26.30 -17.52 2.57
C GLY A 113 25.25 -16.51 2.13
N TYR A 114 24.06 -16.62 2.70
CA TYR A 114 22.90 -15.81 2.34
C TYR A 114 23.11 -14.31 2.56
N ASP A 115 23.91 -13.89 3.55
CA ASP A 115 24.32 -12.47 3.69
C ASP A 115 25.14 -12.01 2.47
N GLY A 116 26.07 -12.83 1.98
CA GLY A 116 26.83 -12.55 0.76
C GLY A 116 25.99 -12.58 -0.52
N ILE A 117 25.03 -13.51 -0.60
CA ILE A 117 24.10 -13.61 -1.74
C ILE A 117 23.22 -12.36 -1.79
N ASP A 118 22.53 -12.01 -0.71
CA ASP A 118 21.61 -10.88 -0.63
C ASP A 118 22.35 -9.55 -0.79
N SER A 119 23.43 -9.33 -0.04
CA SER A 119 24.21 -8.09 -0.16
C SER A 119 24.87 -7.94 -1.53
N GLY A 120 25.29 -9.03 -2.19
CA GLY A 120 25.81 -8.99 -3.54
C GLY A 120 24.74 -8.66 -4.59
N LEU A 121 23.49 -9.06 -4.37
CA LEU A 121 22.35 -8.64 -5.17
C LEU A 121 22.04 -7.15 -4.95
N ASP A 122 22.09 -6.66 -3.72
CA ASP A 122 21.78 -5.27 -3.41
C ASP A 122 22.81 -4.28 -3.91
N LYS A 123 24.11 -4.57 -3.68
CA LYS A 123 25.22 -3.66 -3.98
C LYS A 123 25.48 -3.48 -5.47
N GLY A 124 25.17 -4.49 -6.28
CA GLY A 124 25.60 -4.52 -7.68
C GLY A 124 27.13 -4.38 -7.81
N LYS A 125 27.59 -3.66 -8.84
CA LYS A 125 29.02 -3.40 -9.03
C LYS A 125 29.48 -2.27 -8.09
N VAL A 126 30.54 -2.56 -7.33
CA VAL A 126 31.01 -1.72 -6.22
C VAL A 126 31.76 -0.49 -6.75
N MET A 127 31.11 0.68 -6.74
CA MET A 127 31.82 1.97 -6.81
C MET A 127 32.50 2.31 -5.49
N SER A 128 33.56 3.11 -5.55
CA SER A 128 34.32 3.47 -4.35
C SER A 128 33.49 4.35 -3.44
N ARG A 129 33.73 4.26 -2.13
CA ARG A 129 33.08 5.10 -1.13
C ARG A 129 33.37 6.60 -1.35
N GLU A 130 34.52 6.93 -1.91
CA GLU A 130 34.91 8.31 -2.21
C GLU A 130 33.99 8.92 -3.30
N GLU A 131 33.54 8.10 -4.24
CA GLU A 131 32.66 8.53 -5.34
C GLU A 131 31.21 8.64 -4.88
N VAL A 132 30.67 7.59 -4.25
CA VAL A 132 29.21 7.43 -4.03
C VAL A 132 28.80 7.35 -2.56
N GLY A 133 29.74 7.54 -1.63
CA GLY A 133 29.48 7.58 -0.20
C GLY A 133 28.68 8.82 0.20
N GLN A 134 27.94 8.70 1.30
CA GLN A 134 27.18 9.82 1.87
C GLN A 134 28.01 10.57 2.91
N ARG A 135 27.95 11.90 2.91
CA ARG A 135 28.55 12.71 3.98
C ARG A 135 27.86 12.41 5.31
N LYS A 136 28.60 12.41 6.41
CA LYS A 136 28.06 11.97 7.72
C LYS A 136 26.80 12.75 8.12
N ASP A 137 26.82 14.07 7.93
CA ASP A 137 25.73 14.99 8.30
C ASP A 137 24.60 15.03 7.26
N TYR A 138 24.73 14.29 6.16
CA TYR A 138 23.77 14.15 5.05
C TYR A 138 23.59 12.69 4.65
N THR A 139 23.46 11.82 5.64
CA THR A 139 23.09 10.42 5.45
C THR A 139 21.58 10.31 5.34
N PHE A 140 21.10 9.77 4.22
CA PHE A 140 19.69 9.59 3.91
C PHE A 140 19.37 8.14 3.54
N ILE A 141 18.12 7.78 3.79
CA ILE A 141 17.46 6.57 3.30
C ILE A 141 16.59 6.97 2.12
N ALA A 142 16.77 6.27 1.00
CA ALA A 142 15.96 6.46 -0.19
C ALA A 142 14.82 5.45 -0.27
N THR A 143 13.82 5.74 -1.07
CA THR A 143 12.88 4.73 -1.56
C THR A 143 13.49 3.94 -2.71
N ALA A 144 12.87 2.83 -3.10
CA ALA A 144 13.25 2.07 -4.30
C ALA A 144 13.22 2.93 -5.60
N PHE A 145 12.54 4.07 -5.56
CA PHE A 145 12.34 5.01 -6.66
C PHE A 145 13.20 6.28 -6.55
N GLY A 146 14.11 6.35 -5.58
CA GLY A 146 15.11 7.42 -5.46
C GLY A 146 14.67 8.63 -4.64
N TYR A 147 13.51 8.59 -3.97
CA TYR A 147 13.09 9.67 -3.09
C TYR A 147 13.75 9.53 -1.72
N GLU A 148 14.61 10.48 -1.34
CA GLU A 148 15.28 10.51 -0.03
C GLU A 148 14.32 11.05 1.04
N PHE A 149 13.45 10.17 1.52
CA PHE A 149 12.35 10.52 2.43
C PHE A 149 12.81 10.72 3.89
N LYS A 150 13.96 10.16 4.28
CA LYS A 150 14.42 10.18 5.67
C LYS A 150 15.89 10.54 5.77
N LYS A 151 16.17 11.65 6.46
CA LYS A 151 17.51 11.97 6.97
C LYS A 151 17.77 11.19 8.26
N ILE A 152 18.95 10.58 8.38
CA ILE A 152 19.42 10.00 9.63
C ILE A 152 20.06 11.12 10.46
N GLU A 153 19.47 11.41 11.62
CA GLU A 153 19.94 12.41 12.57
C GLU A 153 20.86 11.74 13.60
N LEU A 154 22.17 12.03 13.54
CA LEU A 154 23.19 11.36 14.36
C LEU A 154 23.00 11.59 15.87
N ASP A 155 22.37 12.69 16.27
CA ASP A 155 22.02 12.98 17.66
C ASP A 155 20.88 12.10 18.18
N LYS A 156 19.95 11.69 17.31
CA LYS A 156 18.84 10.79 17.68
C LYS A 156 19.20 9.32 17.56
N ILE A 157 20.24 8.99 16.79
CA ILE A 157 20.56 7.60 16.47
C ILE A 157 21.01 6.79 17.69
N GLU A 158 21.64 7.43 18.67
CA GLU A 158 22.07 6.79 19.91
C GLU A 158 20.87 6.34 20.75
N ASP A 159 19.84 7.18 20.86
CA ASP A 159 18.59 6.83 21.54
C ASP A 159 17.82 5.72 20.80
N ILE A 160 17.76 5.80 19.46
CA ILE A 160 17.14 4.75 18.62
C ILE A 160 17.88 3.42 18.82
N THR A 161 19.21 3.44 18.81
CA THR A 161 20.07 2.26 19.02
C THR A 161 19.81 1.64 20.40
N LYS A 162 19.79 2.48 21.45
CA LYS A 162 19.53 2.04 22.82
C LYS A 162 18.14 1.41 22.95
N ASN A 163 17.11 2.05 22.41
CA ASN A 163 15.74 1.55 22.44
C ASN A 163 15.63 0.21 21.70
N LEU A 164 16.26 0.09 20.53
CA LEU A 164 16.34 -1.15 19.77
C LEU A 164 16.99 -2.27 20.62
N TRP A 165 18.16 -2.02 21.20
CA TRP A 165 18.84 -2.99 22.05
C TRP A 165 18.04 -3.34 23.29
N ASP A 166 17.33 -2.39 23.89
CA ASP A 166 16.44 -2.65 25.03
C ASP A 166 15.26 -3.53 24.64
N ILE A 167 14.66 -3.34 23.46
CA ILE A 167 13.59 -4.23 22.94
C ILE A 167 14.13 -5.64 22.75
N VAL A 168 15.28 -5.80 22.08
CA VAL A 168 15.92 -7.11 21.86
C VAL A 168 16.24 -7.78 23.19
N LYS A 169 16.91 -7.06 24.11
CA LYS A 169 17.27 -7.55 25.44
C LYS A 169 16.03 -7.99 26.22
N ASN A 170 14.98 -7.16 26.27
CA ASN A 170 13.77 -7.45 27.03
C ASN A 170 13.00 -8.65 26.44
N ALA A 171 12.99 -8.80 25.11
CA ALA A 171 12.38 -9.93 24.44
C ALA A 171 13.13 -11.24 24.75
N LEU A 172 14.46 -11.23 24.69
CA LEU A 172 15.30 -12.39 25.02
C LEU A 172 15.26 -12.75 26.52
N ASP A 173 15.29 -11.74 27.42
CA ASP A 173 15.11 -11.91 28.87
C ASP A 173 13.74 -12.55 29.18
N GLN A 174 12.69 -12.12 28.48
CA GLN A 174 11.37 -12.71 28.61
C GLN A 174 11.36 -14.16 28.14
N PHE A 175 11.92 -14.45 26.96
CA PHE A 175 12.01 -15.81 26.43
C PHE A 175 12.75 -16.75 27.38
N ASN A 176 13.79 -16.28 28.06
CA ASN A 176 14.47 -17.08 29.08
C ASN A 176 13.57 -17.49 30.25
N LYS A 177 12.51 -16.73 30.53
CA LYS A 177 11.54 -17.01 31.61
C LYS A 177 10.37 -17.87 31.14
N ASP A 178 9.75 -17.53 30.01
CA ASP A 178 8.50 -18.17 29.55
C ASP A 178 8.70 -19.24 28.46
N LYS A 179 9.86 -19.24 27.79
CA LYS A 179 10.19 -20.13 26.66
C LYS A 179 9.19 -20.07 25.50
N ASP A 180 8.46 -18.97 25.37
CA ASP A 180 7.50 -18.77 24.28
C ASP A 180 8.21 -18.24 23.02
N ILE A 181 8.61 -19.16 22.14
CA ILE A 181 9.32 -18.79 20.91
C ILE A 181 8.47 -17.96 19.94
N GLY A 182 7.15 -18.17 19.90
CA GLY A 182 6.25 -17.44 19.01
C GLY A 182 6.18 -15.98 19.44
N LYS A 183 6.07 -15.75 20.75
CA LYS A 183 6.13 -14.41 21.35
C LYS A 183 7.51 -13.76 21.18
N LEU A 184 8.60 -14.52 21.34
CA LEU A 184 9.94 -14.01 21.07
C LEU A 184 10.07 -13.53 19.63
N ARG A 185 9.73 -14.39 18.66
CA ARG A 185 9.78 -14.07 17.24
C ARG A 185 8.98 -12.81 16.94
N LYS A 186 7.73 -12.73 17.42
CA LYS A 186 6.88 -11.55 17.25
C LYS A 186 7.54 -10.28 17.79
N LYS A 187 8.06 -10.32 19.02
CA LYS A 187 8.71 -9.16 19.65
C LYS A 187 10.01 -8.74 18.97
N ILE A 188 10.78 -9.69 18.44
CA ILE A 188 12.02 -9.38 17.72
C ILE A 188 11.71 -8.88 16.32
N ILE A 189 11.00 -9.64 15.49
CA ILE A 189 10.77 -9.29 14.08
C ILE A 189 9.84 -8.08 13.97
N GLU A 190 8.60 -8.17 14.45
CA GLU A 190 7.64 -7.05 14.35
C GLU A 190 8.01 -5.89 15.29
N GLY A 191 8.51 -6.19 16.48
CA GLY A 191 8.83 -5.16 17.49
C GLY A 191 10.09 -4.34 17.20
N THR A 192 10.97 -4.81 16.31
CA THR A 192 12.18 -4.06 15.90
C THR A 192 12.12 -3.52 14.48
N GLU A 193 11.11 -3.90 13.68
CA GLU A 193 10.95 -3.47 12.28
C GLU A 193 11.06 -1.95 12.13
N GLU A 194 10.29 -1.19 12.91
CA GLU A 194 10.31 0.27 12.86
C GLU A 194 11.72 0.83 13.10
N TYR A 195 12.46 0.26 14.06
CA TYR A 195 13.82 0.68 14.39
C TYR A 195 14.81 0.33 13.29
N TYR A 196 14.75 -0.89 12.75
CA TYR A 196 15.63 -1.34 11.68
C TYR A 196 15.45 -0.49 10.41
N ARG A 197 14.24 0.00 10.14
CA ARG A 197 13.95 0.93 9.03
C ARG A 197 14.66 2.30 9.17
N TYR A 198 15.19 2.66 10.35
CA TYR A 198 16.02 3.85 10.53
C TYR A 198 17.51 3.64 10.22
N PHE A 199 17.92 2.41 9.90
CA PHE A 199 19.30 2.07 9.58
C PHE A 199 19.43 1.54 8.15
N LEU A 200 20.61 1.74 7.57
CA LEU A 200 20.92 1.33 6.20
C LEU A 200 21.56 -0.06 6.18
N GLY A 201 21.08 -0.94 5.30
CA GLY A 201 21.79 -2.17 4.95
C GLY A 201 23.06 -1.88 4.15
N GLU A 202 23.00 -0.84 3.31
CA GLU A 202 24.09 -0.30 2.50
C GLU A 202 24.09 1.24 2.53
N THR A 203 25.24 1.84 2.85
CA THR A 203 25.35 3.28 3.10
C THR A 203 25.66 4.10 1.85
N ARG A 204 26.09 3.47 0.76
CA ARG A 204 26.36 4.16 -0.51
C ARG A 204 25.05 4.58 -1.17
N ARG A 205 24.99 5.82 -1.65
CA ARG A 205 23.76 6.46 -2.15
C ARG A 205 23.04 5.70 -3.30
N PRO A 206 23.70 4.95 -4.18
CA PRO A 206 22.99 4.18 -5.21
C PRO A 206 22.21 2.97 -4.65
N ALA A 207 22.53 2.54 -3.43
CA ALA A 207 21.96 1.36 -2.76
C ALA A 207 21.39 1.67 -1.36
N ASN A 208 21.26 2.96 -1.00
CA ASN A 208 20.66 3.41 0.26
C ASN A 208 19.12 3.29 0.27
N ASP A 209 18.55 2.59 -0.71
CA ASP A 209 17.14 2.20 -0.75
C ASP A 209 16.84 0.94 0.07
N VAL A 210 17.88 0.16 0.40
CA VAL A 210 17.75 -1.07 1.21
C VAL A 210 18.06 -0.75 2.66
N THR A 211 17.04 -0.90 3.52
CA THR A 211 17.20 -0.69 4.96
C THR A 211 17.81 -1.94 5.62
N LEU A 212 18.22 -1.80 6.88
CA LEU A 212 18.67 -2.94 7.68
C LEU A 212 17.56 -3.98 7.85
N TRP A 213 16.30 -3.54 7.89
CA TRP A 213 15.13 -4.43 7.95
C TRP A 213 15.05 -5.33 6.72
N ASP A 214 15.14 -4.75 5.53
CA ASP A 214 14.99 -5.46 4.26
C ASP A 214 16.03 -6.57 4.12
N HIS A 215 17.30 -6.22 4.35
CA HIS A 215 18.45 -7.13 4.29
C HIS A 215 18.33 -8.24 5.34
N SER A 216 18.15 -7.88 6.61
CA SER A 216 18.08 -8.87 7.70
C SER A 216 16.90 -9.82 7.58
N TYR A 217 15.73 -9.35 7.13
CA TYR A 217 14.57 -10.21 6.93
C TYR A 217 14.76 -11.16 5.73
N SER A 218 15.33 -10.68 4.63
CA SER A 218 15.63 -11.49 3.45
C SER A 218 16.58 -12.64 3.82
N VAL A 219 17.69 -12.30 4.48
CA VAL A 219 18.69 -13.25 4.96
C VAL A 219 18.10 -14.27 5.95
N ALA A 220 17.31 -13.81 6.92
CA ALA A 220 16.64 -14.69 7.89
C ALA A 220 15.67 -15.67 7.24
N THR A 221 14.98 -15.24 6.18
CA THR A 221 14.06 -16.09 5.40
C THR A 221 14.79 -17.22 4.69
N LEU A 222 15.93 -16.92 4.05
CA LEU A 222 16.75 -17.92 3.37
C LEU A 222 17.35 -18.93 4.36
N VAL A 223 17.84 -18.47 5.52
CA VAL A 223 18.32 -19.35 6.59
C VAL A 223 17.19 -20.24 7.12
N LYS A 224 16.00 -19.68 7.38
CA LYS A 224 14.84 -20.46 7.83
C LYS A 224 14.54 -21.59 6.85
N CYS A 225 14.49 -21.31 5.55
CA CYS A 225 14.21 -22.31 4.53
C CYS A 225 15.25 -23.46 4.56
N ALA A 226 16.53 -23.12 4.70
CA ALA A 226 17.61 -24.12 4.78
C ALA A 226 17.52 -24.98 6.05
N VAL A 227 17.31 -24.34 7.20
CA VAL A 227 17.19 -25.03 8.48
C VAL A 227 15.96 -25.94 8.51
N ALA A 228 14.82 -25.48 7.98
CA ALA A 228 13.59 -26.28 7.86
C ALA A 228 13.83 -27.57 7.08
N LYS A 229 14.59 -27.52 5.97
CA LYS A 229 14.96 -28.72 5.19
C LYS A 229 15.86 -29.67 5.97
N ASN A 230 16.87 -29.13 6.67
CA ASN A 230 17.80 -29.94 7.44
C ASN A 230 17.13 -30.71 8.57
N VAL A 231 16.22 -30.10 9.32
CA VAL A 231 15.57 -30.78 10.46
C VAL A 231 14.62 -31.90 10.02
N ILE A 232 14.14 -31.87 8.77
CA ILE A 232 13.31 -32.94 8.20
C ILE A 232 14.15 -34.21 7.96
N ASP A 233 15.41 -34.04 7.54
CA ASP A 233 16.36 -35.12 7.30
C ASP A 233 17.78 -34.76 7.78
N CYS A 234 18.01 -34.93 9.08
CA CYS A 234 19.31 -34.67 9.67
C CYS A 234 20.42 -35.62 9.18
N SER A 235 20.08 -36.75 8.55
CA SER A 235 21.09 -37.69 8.03
C SER A 235 21.77 -37.18 6.76
N ASN A 236 21.05 -36.36 5.99
CA ASN A 236 21.53 -35.71 4.77
C ASN A 236 21.58 -34.18 4.91
N ALA A 237 21.65 -33.66 6.14
CA ALA A 237 21.71 -32.22 6.38
C ALA A 237 22.95 -31.61 5.72
N SER A 238 22.76 -30.49 5.02
CA SER A 238 23.84 -29.67 4.49
C SER A 238 23.90 -28.34 5.22
N PHE A 239 25.09 -27.78 5.34
CA PHE A 239 25.27 -26.43 5.85
C PHE A 239 25.94 -25.53 4.81
N ASP A 240 25.83 -25.93 3.54
CA ASP A 240 26.21 -25.12 2.41
C ASP A 240 24.98 -24.40 1.83
N PRO A 241 24.95 -23.06 1.79
CA PRO A 241 23.84 -22.29 1.23
C PRO A 241 23.52 -22.68 -0.22
N LEU A 242 24.52 -23.12 -0.99
CA LEU A 242 24.35 -23.46 -2.41
C LEU A 242 23.67 -24.82 -2.61
N ASP A 243 23.45 -25.61 -1.56
CA ASP A 243 22.75 -26.89 -1.66
C ASP A 243 21.22 -26.75 -1.52
N PHE A 244 20.74 -25.54 -1.19
CA PHE A 244 19.32 -25.28 -0.89
C PHE A 244 18.58 -24.58 -2.00
N ASN A 245 17.35 -25.01 -2.19
CA ASN A 245 16.44 -24.57 -3.21
C ASN A 245 15.15 -24.07 -2.54
N TRP A 246 14.42 -23.20 -3.24
CA TRP A 246 13.21 -22.55 -2.71
C TRP A 246 12.04 -22.67 -3.66
N ASN A 247 10.83 -22.65 -3.11
CA ASN A 247 9.58 -22.56 -3.84
C ASN A 247 8.84 -21.28 -3.40
N VAL A 248 7.85 -20.85 -4.19
CA VAL A 248 6.90 -19.82 -3.77
C VAL A 248 5.56 -20.46 -3.49
N LEU A 249 5.10 -20.36 -2.25
CA LEU A 249 3.75 -20.74 -1.84
C LEU A 249 2.85 -19.51 -1.94
N SER A 250 1.81 -19.56 -2.78
CA SER A 250 0.78 -18.51 -2.87
C SER A 250 -0.57 -19.02 -2.39
N ILE A 251 -1.34 -18.12 -1.76
CA ILE A 251 -2.73 -18.34 -1.38
C ILE A 251 -3.55 -17.23 -2.03
N ASP A 252 -4.34 -17.60 -3.02
CA ASP A 252 -4.94 -16.69 -3.99
C ASP A 252 -6.46 -16.78 -3.93
N PHE A 253 -7.15 -15.64 -3.90
CA PHE A 253 -8.61 -15.55 -3.97
C PHE A 253 -9.08 -14.17 -4.43
N ASP A 254 -10.28 -14.10 -5.02
CA ASP A 254 -10.86 -12.87 -5.58
C ASP A 254 -11.33 -11.89 -4.49
N VAL A 255 -10.37 -11.15 -3.93
CA VAL A 255 -10.58 -10.11 -2.90
C VAL A 255 -11.62 -9.10 -3.36
N LEU A 256 -11.47 -8.55 -4.58
CA LEU A 256 -12.36 -7.49 -5.07
C LEU A 256 -13.78 -8.02 -5.31
N GLY A 257 -13.93 -9.22 -5.87
CA GLY A 257 -15.23 -9.85 -6.07
C GLY A 257 -15.95 -10.13 -4.76
N LEU A 258 -15.23 -10.52 -3.70
CA LEU A 258 -15.82 -10.68 -2.36
C LEU A 258 -16.31 -9.36 -1.77
N LEU A 259 -15.50 -8.29 -1.85
CA LEU A 259 -15.89 -6.97 -1.38
C LEU A 259 -17.11 -6.43 -2.14
N ALA A 260 -17.18 -6.67 -3.46
CA ALA A 260 -18.29 -6.26 -4.31
C ALA A 260 -19.63 -6.97 -4.01
N LYS A 261 -19.64 -8.08 -3.25
CA LYS A 261 -20.88 -8.72 -2.77
C LYS A 261 -21.61 -7.90 -1.72
N GLY A 262 -20.91 -6.99 -1.03
CA GLY A 262 -21.47 -6.24 0.09
C GLY A 262 -22.62 -5.32 -0.32
N VAL A 263 -23.83 -5.57 0.18
CA VAL A 263 -25.01 -4.72 -0.10
C VAL A 263 -24.93 -3.40 0.67
N LYS A 264 -24.55 -3.48 1.94
CA LYS A 264 -24.28 -2.34 2.82
C LYS A 264 -22.78 -2.24 3.10
N LEU A 265 -22.33 -1.06 3.56
CA LEU A 265 -20.95 -0.87 4.02
C LEU A 265 -20.57 -1.87 5.12
N GLY A 266 -21.53 -2.19 5.99
CA GLY A 266 -21.49 -3.27 6.98
C GLY A 266 -20.89 -4.57 6.45
N ASP A 267 -21.40 -4.99 5.30
CA ASP A 267 -21.08 -6.28 4.68
C ASP A 267 -19.70 -6.25 4.01
N THR A 268 -19.36 -5.14 3.33
CA THR A 268 -18.07 -4.95 2.64
C THR A 268 -16.91 -5.00 3.64
N LEU A 269 -16.96 -4.23 4.73
CA LEU A 269 -15.92 -4.31 5.76
C LEU A 269 -15.97 -5.62 6.54
N GLY A 270 -17.13 -6.27 6.59
CA GLY A 270 -17.27 -7.63 7.14
C GLY A 270 -16.45 -8.65 6.36
N TYR A 271 -16.53 -8.63 5.03
CA TYR A 271 -15.66 -9.45 4.16
C TYR A 271 -14.19 -9.06 4.30
N TRP A 272 -13.87 -7.77 4.31
CA TRP A 272 -12.50 -7.30 4.51
C TRP A 272 -11.88 -7.88 5.81
N SER A 273 -12.61 -7.82 6.92
CA SER A 273 -12.14 -8.39 8.18
C SER A 273 -11.92 -9.91 8.12
N ARG A 274 -12.68 -10.65 7.31
CA ARG A 274 -12.47 -12.10 7.11
C ARG A 274 -11.23 -12.37 6.25
N ILE A 275 -10.99 -11.53 5.25
CA ILE A 275 -9.81 -11.58 4.38
C ILE A 275 -8.54 -11.30 5.20
N GLU A 276 -8.55 -10.28 6.06
CA GLU A 276 -7.44 -10.00 6.98
C GLU A 276 -7.20 -11.16 7.95
N GLU A 277 -8.27 -11.74 8.52
CA GLU A 277 -8.19 -12.92 9.39
C GLU A 277 -7.59 -14.12 8.65
N ALA A 278 -7.99 -14.36 7.40
CA ALA A 278 -7.44 -15.40 6.55
C ALA A 278 -5.93 -15.21 6.28
N PHE A 279 -5.50 -14.03 5.85
CA PHE A 279 -4.09 -13.75 5.62
C PHE A 279 -3.25 -13.89 6.89
N ASN A 280 -3.74 -13.37 8.02
CA ASN A 280 -3.05 -13.49 9.30
C ASN A 280 -2.95 -14.95 9.75
N LYS A 281 -3.99 -15.75 9.51
CA LYS A 281 -3.97 -17.18 9.86
C LYS A 281 -2.97 -17.95 9.02
N VAL A 282 -2.94 -17.73 7.71
CA VAL A 282 -1.97 -18.37 6.81
C VAL A 282 -0.55 -17.97 7.19
N LYS A 283 -0.30 -16.68 7.46
CA LYS A 283 1.00 -16.20 7.94
C LYS A 283 1.43 -16.88 9.24
N GLU A 284 0.55 -16.97 10.24
CA GLU A 284 0.81 -17.70 11.49
C GLU A 284 1.18 -19.17 11.22
N MET A 285 0.47 -19.83 10.32
CA MET A 285 0.71 -21.23 9.97
C MET A 285 2.07 -21.45 9.31
N VAL A 286 2.43 -20.64 8.31
CA VAL A 286 3.64 -20.79 7.50
C VAL A 286 4.89 -20.27 8.22
N GLU A 287 4.77 -19.16 8.95
CA GLU A 287 5.94 -18.52 9.57
C GLU A 287 6.26 -19.05 10.96
N VAL A 288 5.25 -19.51 11.72
CA VAL A 288 5.38 -19.83 13.15
C VAL A 288 4.99 -21.27 13.46
N LYS A 289 3.79 -21.73 13.08
CA LYS A 289 3.30 -23.07 13.48
C LYS A 289 4.08 -24.19 12.78
N TYR A 290 4.30 -24.03 11.48
CA TYR A 290 5.11 -24.90 10.63
C TYR A 290 6.14 -24.01 9.92
N PRO A 291 7.23 -23.61 10.61
CA PRO A 291 8.10 -22.52 10.17
C PRO A 291 8.94 -22.95 8.96
N ILE A 292 8.36 -22.89 7.76
CA ILE A 292 8.97 -23.35 6.51
C ILE A 292 9.51 -22.21 5.65
N GLY A 293 9.09 -20.98 5.95
CA GLY A 293 9.32 -19.81 5.11
C GLY A 293 8.74 -18.54 5.73
N ASN A 294 8.75 -17.45 4.94
CA ASN A 294 8.28 -16.12 5.34
C ASN A 294 7.55 -15.40 4.19
N GLU A 295 6.65 -14.50 4.54
CA GLU A 295 5.94 -13.64 3.59
C GLU A 295 6.94 -12.74 2.85
N ILE A 296 6.89 -12.77 1.53
CA ILE A 296 7.72 -11.92 0.67
C ILE A 296 6.92 -10.83 -0.05
N TYR A 297 5.62 -11.04 -0.24
CA TYR A 297 4.74 -10.11 -0.94
C TYR A 297 3.26 -10.40 -0.64
N ARG A 298 2.42 -9.36 -0.70
CA ARG A 298 0.95 -9.47 -0.62
C ARG A 298 0.28 -8.33 -1.37
N ASP A 299 -0.73 -8.65 -2.16
CA ASP A 299 -1.57 -7.69 -2.86
C ASP A 299 -3.02 -8.20 -2.97
N THR A 300 -3.82 -7.59 -3.84
CA THR A 300 -5.21 -8.03 -4.07
C THR A 300 -5.36 -9.38 -4.76
N THR A 301 -4.27 -9.99 -5.24
CA THR A 301 -4.29 -11.33 -5.85
C THR A 301 -4.13 -12.44 -4.80
N GLY A 302 -3.35 -12.17 -3.74
CA GLY A 302 -3.05 -13.16 -2.71
C GLY A 302 -1.90 -12.77 -1.80
N ILE A 303 -1.46 -13.75 -1.01
CA ILE A 303 -0.29 -13.66 -0.12
C ILE A 303 0.77 -14.69 -0.57
N PHE A 304 2.04 -14.27 -0.63
CA PHE A 304 3.14 -15.04 -1.22
C PHE A 304 4.25 -15.26 -0.20
N PHE A 305 4.72 -16.50 -0.11
CA PHE A 305 5.77 -16.92 0.82
C PHE A 305 6.93 -17.56 0.08
N LEU A 306 8.16 -17.16 0.40
CA LEU A 306 9.34 -17.95 0.02
C LEU A 306 9.47 -19.09 1.03
N VAL A 307 9.43 -20.32 0.54
CA VAL A 307 9.43 -21.53 1.36
C VAL A 307 10.51 -22.51 0.93
N SER A 308 10.89 -23.39 1.85
CA SER A 308 11.84 -24.48 1.57
C SER A 308 11.34 -25.43 0.48
N ASP A 309 12.26 -25.95 -0.34
CA ASP A 309 11.98 -27.00 -1.33
C ASP A 309 11.76 -28.37 -0.66
N ILE A 310 10.53 -28.58 -0.17
CA ILE A 310 10.01 -29.79 0.48
C ILE A 310 8.57 -30.05 0.01
N ASP A 311 8.05 -31.26 0.25
CA ASP A 311 6.65 -31.58 -0.02
C ASP A 311 5.72 -30.86 0.99
N LEU A 312 4.75 -30.10 0.46
CA LEU A 312 3.83 -29.23 1.22
C LEU A 312 2.36 -29.61 1.03
N GLU A 313 2.04 -30.78 0.45
CA GLU A 313 0.64 -31.14 0.18
C GLU A 313 -0.20 -31.27 1.47
N GLU A 314 0.38 -31.76 2.56
CA GLU A 314 -0.27 -31.79 3.87
C GLU A 314 -0.57 -30.38 4.39
N LEU A 315 0.38 -29.44 4.25
CA LEU A 315 0.21 -28.05 4.67
C LEU A 315 -0.90 -27.38 3.86
N LYS A 316 -0.90 -27.59 2.55
CA LYS A 316 -1.90 -27.06 1.62
C LYS A 316 -3.31 -27.48 2.04
N ASN A 317 -3.51 -28.77 2.34
CA ASN A 317 -4.81 -29.27 2.81
C ASN A 317 -5.23 -28.64 4.15
N LEU A 318 -4.29 -28.48 5.08
CA LEU A 318 -4.57 -27.83 6.36
C LEU A 318 -4.91 -26.35 6.20
N ILE A 319 -4.21 -25.62 5.31
CA ILE A 319 -4.52 -24.22 4.99
C ILE A 319 -5.95 -24.12 4.43
N LEU A 320 -6.32 -24.98 3.47
CA LEU A 320 -7.67 -25.00 2.92
C LEU A 320 -8.74 -25.25 4.00
N GLU A 321 -8.47 -26.17 4.93
CA GLU A 321 -9.38 -26.46 6.05
C GLU A 321 -9.55 -25.25 6.98
N GLU A 322 -8.47 -24.58 7.35
CA GLU A 322 -8.51 -23.40 8.23
C GLU A 322 -9.20 -22.21 7.56
N LEU A 323 -8.91 -21.95 6.27
CA LEU A 323 -9.56 -20.90 5.51
C LEU A 323 -11.07 -21.15 5.36
N ARG A 324 -11.48 -22.41 5.15
CA ARG A 324 -12.89 -22.81 5.12
C ARG A 324 -13.61 -22.52 6.45
N LYS A 325 -12.93 -22.67 7.60
CA LYS A 325 -13.50 -22.35 8.92
C LYS A 325 -13.67 -20.84 9.12
N ILE A 326 -12.72 -20.05 8.61
CA ILE A 326 -12.76 -18.58 8.72
C ILE A 326 -13.90 -18.00 7.90
N GLU A 327 -13.94 -18.34 6.61
CA GLU A 327 -14.97 -17.89 5.68
C GLU A 327 -15.03 -18.85 4.47
N PRO A 328 -16.05 -19.72 4.38
CA PRO A 328 -16.17 -20.69 3.29
C PRO A 328 -16.42 -20.01 1.93
N GLU A 329 -16.78 -18.73 1.90
CA GLU A 329 -16.95 -17.98 0.65
C GLU A 329 -15.62 -17.56 -0.01
N LEU A 330 -14.47 -17.70 0.67
CA LEU A 330 -13.16 -17.28 0.14
C LEU A 330 -12.75 -18.03 -1.13
N MET A 331 -13.13 -19.31 -1.23
CA MET A 331 -12.78 -20.19 -2.37
C MET A 331 -11.28 -20.13 -2.77
N PRO A 332 -10.35 -20.29 -1.80
CA PRO A 332 -8.93 -20.07 -2.04
C PRO A 332 -8.33 -21.13 -2.98
N LYS A 333 -7.35 -20.70 -3.76
CA LYS A 333 -6.40 -21.57 -4.45
C LYS A 333 -5.06 -21.49 -3.72
N VAL A 334 -4.44 -22.65 -3.46
CA VAL A 334 -3.10 -22.73 -2.87
C VAL A 334 -2.18 -23.31 -3.94
N VAL A 335 -1.21 -22.52 -4.38
CA VAL A 335 -0.26 -22.87 -5.45
C VAL A 335 1.14 -22.94 -4.87
N ILE A 336 1.92 -23.91 -5.35
CA ILE A 336 3.35 -24.03 -5.04
C ILE A 336 4.08 -23.91 -6.36
N GLU A 337 4.61 -22.72 -6.63
CA GLU A 337 5.40 -22.46 -7.83
C GLU A 337 6.82 -22.97 -7.60
N LYS A 338 7.25 -23.92 -8.45
CA LYS A 338 8.58 -24.52 -8.37
C LYS A 338 9.56 -23.71 -9.17
N ILE A 339 10.61 -23.24 -8.50
CA ILE A 339 11.70 -22.55 -9.18
C ILE A 339 12.55 -23.61 -9.90
N ARG A 340 12.87 -23.42 -11.18
CA ARG A 340 13.66 -24.42 -11.95
C ARG A 340 15.09 -24.47 -11.42
N TYR A 341 15.51 -25.65 -10.98
CA TYR A 341 16.86 -25.84 -10.44
C TYR A 341 17.82 -26.43 -11.45
N SER A 342 19.05 -25.95 -11.40
CA SER A 342 20.18 -26.67 -11.97
C SER A 342 20.93 -27.41 -10.85
N ASN A 343 21.02 -28.75 -10.95
CA ASN A 343 21.83 -29.53 -10.01
C ASN A 343 23.32 -29.25 -10.26
N PHE A 344 24.01 -28.74 -9.24
CA PHE A 344 25.45 -28.47 -9.32
C PHE A 344 26.21 -29.29 -8.29
N ASN A 345 27.30 -29.90 -8.74
CA ASN A 345 28.27 -30.55 -7.87
C ASN A 345 29.60 -29.82 -7.96
N TYR A 346 30.01 -29.16 -6.87
CA TYR A 346 31.30 -28.49 -6.75
C TYR A 346 32.30 -29.27 -5.86
N GLY A 347 31.84 -30.32 -5.16
CA GLY A 347 32.68 -31.34 -4.53
C GLY A 347 33.60 -30.87 -3.40
N PHE A 348 33.10 -30.14 -2.39
CA PHE A 348 33.91 -29.72 -1.24
C PHE A 348 33.27 -30.03 0.11
N THR A 349 34.08 -30.53 1.04
CA THR A 349 33.71 -30.74 2.44
C THR A 349 34.94 -30.49 3.29
N CYS A 350 34.79 -29.74 4.38
CA CYS A 350 35.89 -29.51 5.33
C CYS A 350 36.35 -30.85 5.95
N LYS A 351 37.63 -31.18 5.83
CA LYS A 351 38.21 -32.33 6.54
C LYS A 351 38.77 -31.92 7.90
N SER A 352 39.18 -30.66 8.04
CA SER A 352 39.68 -30.06 9.28
C SER A 352 39.25 -28.60 9.41
N LYS A 353 39.32 -28.05 10.64
CA LYS A 353 39.05 -26.62 10.90
C LYS A 353 40.15 -25.70 10.35
N GLU A 354 41.21 -26.28 9.80
CA GLU A 354 42.43 -25.58 9.40
C GLU A 354 42.46 -25.27 7.89
N GLU A 355 41.40 -25.63 7.18
CA GLU A 355 41.27 -25.50 5.74
C GLU A 355 40.51 -24.24 5.33
N ASP A 356 40.91 -23.69 4.18
CA ASP A 356 40.13 -22.72 3.41
C ASP A 356 39.58 -23.39 2.15
N ILE A 357 38.52 -22.83 1.56
CA ILE A 357 37.99 -23.37 0.30
C ILE A 357 39.07 -23.17 -0.80
N PRO A 358 39.46 -24.23 -1.55
CA PRO A 358 40.40 -24.10 -2.65
C PRO A 358 39.95 -23.10 -3.71
N LYS A 359 40.89 -22.34 -4.31
CA LYS A 359 40.59 -21.28 -5.29
C LYS A 359 39.73 -21.76 -6.47
N GLU A 360 40.03 -22.94 -7.01
CA GLU A 360 39.27 -23.54 -8.13
C GLU A 360 37.82 -23.84 -7.75
N ILE A 361 37.57 -24.21 -6.50
CA ILE A 361 36.24 -24.46 -5.97
C ILE A 361 35.52 -23.13 -5.72
N LYS A 362 36.22 -22.10 -5.20
CA LYS A 362 35.65 -20.75 -5.03
C LYS A 362 35.06 -20.23 -6.35
N GLN A 363 35.76 -20.40 -7.47
CA GLN A 363 35.25 -19.97 -8.78
C GLN A 363 34.01 -20.75 -9.24
N LYS A 364 33.98 -22.08 -9.07
CA LYS A 364 32.78 -22.88 -9.36
C LYS A 364 31.58 -22.45 -8.50
N ARG A 365 31.81 -22.13 -7.23
CA ARG A 365 30.77 -21.64 -6.32
C ARG A 365 30.20 -20.30 -6.76
N GLU A 366 31.02 -19.40 -7.29
CA GLU A 366 30.57 -18.11 -7.84
C GLU A 366 29.61 -18.27 -9.03
N ASP A 367 29.89 -19.23 -9.92
CA ASP A 367 28.99 -19.52 -11.05
C ASP A 367 27.63 -20.06 -10.58
N ILE A 368 27.62 -20.88 -9.53
CA ILE A 368 26.40 -21.44 -8.93
C ILE A 368 25.62 -20.34 -8.20
N GLU A 369 26.31 -19.55 -7.39
CA GLU A 369 25.76 -18.39 -6.68
C GLU A 369 25.03 -17.45 -7.64
N ARG A 370 25.65 -17.13 -8.79
CA ARG A 370 25.05 -16.28 -9.83
C ARG A 370 23.74 -16.85 -10.39
N LYS A 371 23.68 -18.16 -10.62
CA LYS A 371 22.44 -18.81 -11.10
C LYS A 371 21.35 -18.83 -10.04
N LYS A 372 21.70 -19.10 -8.77
CA LYS A 372 20.72 -19.04 -7.67
C LYS A 372 20.14 -17.63 -7.48
N LYS A 373 20.97 -16.61 -7.68
CA LYS A 373 20.54 -15.20 -7.71
C LYS A 373 19.51 -14.93 -8.80
N GLU A 374 19.72 -15.45 -10.00
CA GLU A 374 18.75 -15.37 -11.12
C GLU A 374 17.46 -16.13 -10.80
N GLU A 375 17.55 -17.37 -10.30
CA GLU A 375 16.41 -18.18 -9.88
C GLU A 375 15.54 -17.48 -8.82
N LEU A 376 16.17 -16.87 -7.81
CA LEU A 376 15.48 -16.17 -6.74
C LEU A 376 14.80 -14.89 -7.25
N LYS A 377 15.41 -14.20 -8.22
CA LYS A 377 14.83 -13.02 -8.86
C LYS A 377 13.52 -13.34 -9.58
N ASP A 378 13.46 -14.45 -10.30
CA ASP A 378 12.31 -14.82 -11.14
C ASP A 378 11.17 -15.47 -10.35
N SER A 379 11.40 -15.81 -9.07
CA SER A 379 10.48 -16.56 -8.21
C SER A 379 9.11 -15.89 -8.00
N LEU A 380 9.10 -14.67 -7.48
CA LEU A 380 7.88 -13.92 -7.21
C LEU A 380 7.12 -13.53 -8.49
N PRO A 381 7.78 -13.03 -9.56
CA PRO A 381 7.11 -12.71 -10.82
C PRO A 381 6.30 -13.89 -11.39
N LEU A 382 6.92 -15.06 -11.47
CA LEU A 382 6.27 -16.26 -12.00
C LEU A 382 5.09 -16.70 -11.13
N ALA A 383 5.27 -16.71 -9.81
CA ALA A 383 4.20 -17.08 -8.88
C ALA A 383 3.02 -16.10 -8.95
N ARG A 384 3.28 -14.81 -9.09
CA ARG A 384 2.22 -13.79 -9.19
C ARG A 384 1.49 -13.84 -10.52
N GLU A 385 2.19 -14.11 -11.63
CA GLU A 385 1.55 -14.35 -12.93
C GLU A 385 0.61 -15.56 -12.87
N SER A 386 1.05 -16.66 -12.23
CA SER A 386 0.24 -17.85 -11.98
C SER A 386 -1.00 -17.52 -11.14
N ALA A 387 -0.83 -16.78 -10.04
CA ALA A 387 -1.94 -16.34 -9.18
C ALA A 387 -2.98 -15.49 -9.94
N LEU A 388 -2.54 -14.57 -10.80
CA LEU A 388 -3.42 -13.75 -11.65
C LEU A 388 -4.28 -14.60 -12.59
N GLN A 389 -3.71 -15.63 -13.20
CA GLN A 389 -4.45 -16.58 -14.05
C GLN A 389 -5.48 -17.36 -13.23
N GLU A 390 -5.12 -17.77 -12.01
CA GLU A 390 -6.00 -18.54 -11.13
C GLU A 390 -7.18 -17.73 -10.61
N ILE A 391 -7.02 -16.43 -10.34
CA ILE A 391 -8.12 -15.57 -9.89
C ILE A 391 -8.98 -15.04 -11.04
N ALA A 392 -8.51 -15.08 -12.29
CA ALA A 392 -9.32 -14.70 -13.45
C ALA A 392 -10.54 -15.62 -13.62
N TYR A 393 -10.43 -16.87 -13.19
CA TYR A 393 -11.52 -17.85 -13.12
C TYR A 393 -11.67 -18.39 -11.69
N PRO A 394 -12.16 -17.56 -10.75
CA PRO A 394 -12.07 -17.87 -9.32
C PRO A 394 -13.02 -19.01 -8.91
N ILE A 395 -14.01 -19.35 -9.76
CA ILE A 395 -15.03 -20.36 -9.49
C ILE A 395 -14.70 -21.66 -10.22
N SER A 396 -14.49 -22.72 -9.45
CA SER A 396 -14.45 -24.10 -9.93
C SER A 396 -15.10 -25.03 -8.91
N TYR A 397 -15.51 -26.22 -9.35
CA TYR A 397 -16.06 -27.25 -8.46
C TYR A 397 -15.08 -27.63 -7.33
N GLU A 398 -13.78 -27.62 -7.62
CA GLU A 398 -12.72 -27.95 -6.66
C GLU A 398 -12.57 -26.90 -5.55
N ARG A 399 -12.80 -25.62 -5.85
CA ARG A 399 -12.66 -24.51 -4.89
C ARG A 399 -13.94 -24.20 -4.12
N PHE A 400 -15.08 -24.65 -4.62
CA PHE A 400 -16.37 -24.37 -4.02
C PHE A 400 -16.73 -25.44 -2.98
N TYR A 401 -16.85 -25.02 -1.72
CA TYR A 401 -17.22 -25.92 -0.62
C TYR A 401 -18.72 -26.26 -0.61
N TYR A 402 -19.21 -26.99 -1.63
CA TYR A 402 -20.64 -27.31 -1.80
C TYR A 402 -21.29 -27.89 -0.53
N ASN A 403 -20.58 -28.77 0.18
CA ASN A 403 -21.08 -29.41 1.40
C ASN A 403 -21.37 -28.43 2.55
N GLU A 404 -20.80 -27.22 2.55
CA GLU A 404 -21.16 -26.18 3.52
C GLU A 404 -22.50 -25.52 3.21
N PHE A 405 -22.86 -25.44 1.93
CA PHE A 405 -24.05 -24.73 1.45
C PHE A 405 -25.22 -25.67 1.12
N GLY A 406 -24.95 -26.95 0.87
CA GLY A 406 -25.98 -27.96 0.52
C GLY A 406 -26.81 -28.46 1.70
N LYS A 407 -26.47 -28.06 2.95
CA LYS A 407 -27.12 -28.56 4.18
C LYS A 407 -28.36 -27.78 4.61
N TYR A 408 -28.64 -26.65 3.97
CA TYR A 408 -29.71 -25.76 4.42
C TYR A 408 -31.10 -26.20 3.94
N ASP A 409 -32.11 -26.01 4.80
CA ASP A 409 -33.51 -26.16 4.42
C ASP A 409 -33.98 -24.91 3.66
N TRP A 410 -34.45 -25.13 2.43
CA TRP A 410 -34.92 -24.08 1.53
C TRP A 410 -36.44 -23.89 1.56
N LYS A 411 -37.17 -24.67 2.37
CA LYS A 411 -38.62 -24.58 2.43
C LYS A 411 -39.07 -23.21 2.95
N SER A 412 -39.81 -22.47 2.12
CA SER A 412 -40.34 -21.14 2.45
C SER A 412 -39.25 -20.11 2.81
N LYS A 413 -38.07 -20.22 2.22
CA LYS A 413 -36.94 -19.29 2.39
C LYS A 413 -36.59 -18.58 1.08
N GLU A 414 -35.99 -17.41 1.19
CA GLU A 414 -35.43 -16.65 0.06
C GLU A 414 -33.90 -16.80 0.02
N ILE A 415 -33.29 -16.52 -1.13
CA ILE A 415 -31.82 -16.47 -1.23
C ILE A 415 -31.28 -15.20 -0.57
N CYS A 416 -30.27 -15.33 0.28
CA CYS A 416 -29.65 -14.17 0.92
C CYS A 416 -29.04 -13.22 -0.12
N PRO A 417 -29.37 -11.91 -0.13
CA PRO A 417 -28.86 -10.98 -1.12
C PRO A 417 -27.37 -10.65 -0.97
N ILE A 418 -26.79 -10.91 0.20
CA ILE A 418 -25.38 -10.62 0.54
C ILE A 418 -24.47 -11.73 0.01
N CYS A 419 -24.55 -12.94 0.59
CA CYS A 419 -23.70 -14.05 0.17
C CYS A 419 -24.17 -14.73 -1.11
N ARG A 420 -25.48 -14.66 -1.42
CA ARG A 420 -26.12 -15.36 -2.55
C ARG A 420 -25.95 -16.89 -2.50
N LEU A 421 -25.75 -17.44 -1.31
CA LEU A 421 -25.43 -18.85 -1.08
C LEU A 421 -26.27 -19.52 0.01
N ARG A 422 -26.81 -18.76 0.96
CA ARG A 422 -27.57 -19.28 2.12
C ARG A 422 -29.02 -18.81 2.08
N PRO A 423 -29.97 -19.59 2.62
CA PRO A 423 -31.35 -19.14 2.76
C PRO A 423 -31.48 -18.07 3.84
N MET A 424 -32.53 -17.25 3.71
CA MET A 424 -32.97 -16.30 4.73
C MET A 424 -34.50 -16.31 4.84
N ASP A 425 -35.01 -15.82 5.97
CA ASP A 425 -36.44 -15.56 6.13
C ASP A 425 -36.92 -14.44 5.20
N GLU A 426 -38.16 -14.55 4.74
CA GLU A 426 -38.81 -13.51 3.94
C GLU A 426 -38.77 -12.17 4.69
N ASN A 427 -38.37 -11.09 4.01
CA ASN A 427 -38.17 -9.75 4.56
C ASN A 427 -36.95 -9.59 5.49
N SER A 428 -36.06 -10.58 5.62
CA SER A 428 -34.78 -10.40 6.30
C SER A 428 -33.79 -9.58 5.45
N ASP A 429 -32.93 -8.81 6.10
CA ASP A 429 -31.83 -8.07 5.46
C ASP A 429 -30.64 -8.97 5.03
N GLY A 430 -30.66 -10.24 5.44
CA GLY A 430 -29.65 -11.23 5.13
C GLY A 430 -29.85 -12.56 5.88
N CYS A 431 -29.05 -13.58 5.55
CA CYS A 431 -28.99 -14.80 6.36
C CYS A 431 -28.32 -14.53 7.70
N GLU A 432 -28.56 -15.40 8.68
CA GLU A 432 -28.02 -15.28 10.04
C GLU A 432 -26.50 -15.06 10.04
N TYR A 433 -25.75 -15.85 9.26
CA TYR A 433 -24.29 -15.74 9.15
C TYR A 433 -23.83 -14.34 8.68
N CYS A 434 -24.45 -13.79 7.63
CA CYS A 434 -24.10 -12.47 7.13
C CYS A 434 -24.46 -11.35 8.13
N LEU A 435 -25.60 -11.49 8.83
CA LEU A 435 -26.01 -10.52 9.85
C LEU A 435 -25.12 -10.57 11.09
N GLU A 436 -24.64 -11.75 11.49
CA GLU A 436 -23.65 -11.90 12.57
C GLU A 436 -22.31 -11.27 12.18
N ARG A 437 -21.82 -11.53 10.95
CA ARG A 437 -20.61 -10.90 10.41
C ARG A 437 -20.70 -9.37 10.44
N ARG A 438 -21.87 -8.81 10.10
CA ARG A 438 -22.16 -7.37 10.18
C ARG A 438 -22.15 -6.86 11.64
N ARG A 439 -22.79 -7.57 12.56
CA ARG A 439 -22.87 -7.19 13.99
C ARG A 439 -21.51 -7.13 14.69
N LYS A 440 -20.64 -8.13 14.46
CA LYS A 440 -19.28 -8.19 15.05
C LYS A 440 -18.45 -6.91 14.80
N ARG A 441 -18.72 -6.19 13.71
CA ARG A 441 -18.06 -4.91 13.40
C ARG A 441 -18.51 -3.77 14.31
N ALA A 442 -19.81 -3.67 14.61
CA ALA A 442 -20.33 -2.59 15.46
C ALA A 442 -19.76 -2.69 16.89
N SER A 443 -19.56 -3.92 17.38
CA SER A 443 -18.86 -4.19 18.64
C SER A 443 -17.43 -3.62 18.61
N LYS A 444 -16.64 -3.91 17.56
CA LYS A 444 -15.29 -3.32 17.39
C LYS A 444 -15.29 -1.79 17.31
N TRP A 445 -16.28 -1.21 16.61
CA TRP A 445 -16.42 0.25 16.53
C TRP A 445 -16.75 0.89 17.88
N LYS A 446 -17.50 0.20 18.75
CA LYS A 446 -17.80 0.69 20.11
C LYS A 446 -16.52 0.84 20.96
N GLU A 447 -15.49 0.03 20.69
CA GLU A 447 -14.19 0.08 21.35
C GLU A 447 -13.30 1.23 20.83
N ASP A 448 -13.30 1.49 19.51
CA ASP A 448 -12.61 2.61 18.88
C ASP A 448 -13.50 3.32 17.82
N PRO A 449 -14.37 4.26 18.25
CA PRO A 449 -15.36 4.88 17.38
C PRO A 449 -14.82 6.07 16.55
N LYS A 450 -13.51 6.36 16.67
CA LYS A 450 -12.87 7.48 15.95
C LYS A 450 -12.92 7.29 14.44
N ASN A 451 -12.75 6.06 13.98
CA ASN A 451 -12.93 5.69 12.58
C ASN A 451 -14.41 5.43 12.31
N THR A 452 -15.02 6.21 11.42
CA THR A 452 -16.42 5.97 11.05
C THR A 452 -16.56 4.64 10.33
N ILE A 453 -17.73 4.02 10.53
CA ILE A 453 -18.15 2.81 9.82
C ILE A 453 -19.46 3.02 9.05
N TRP A 454 -19.91 4.27 8.94
CA TRP A 454 -21.26 4.63 8.49
C TRP A 454 -21.21 5.56 7.27
N LEU A 455 -21.94 5.20 6.19
CA LEU A 455 -22.00 6.02 4.97
C LEU A 455 -22.55 7.43 5.24
N ASP A 456 -23.54 7.52 6.13
CA ASP A 456 -24.20 8.77 6.49
C ASP A 456 -23.24 9.79 7.13
N GLU A 457 -22.21 9.32 7.84
CA GLU A 457 -21.14 10.15 8.42
C GLU A 457 -20.13 10.62 7.37
N VAL A 458 -19.88 9.80 6.35
CA VAL A 458 -18.99 10.16 5.22
C VAL A 458 -19.66 11.12 4.25
N SER A 459 -20.99 11.12 4.16
CA SER A 459 -21.70 11.94 3.18
C SER A 459 -21.47 13.45 3.37
N ASP A 460 -21.37 14.17 2.26
CA ASP A 460 -21.32 15.62 2.27
C ASP A 460 -22.70 16.24 2.58
N LYS A 461 -22.75 17.57 2.69
CA LYS A 461 -23.98 18.35 2.90
C LYS A 461 -25.06 18.19 1.82
N ASN A 462 -24.77 17.51 0.71
CA ASN A 462 -25.66 17.26 -0.41
C ASN A 462 -26.12 15.80 -0.48
N ASP A 463 -25.92 15.03 0.59
CA ASP A 463 -26.17 13.58 0.68
C ASP A 463 -25.28 12.75 -0.27
N ARG A 464 -24.08 13.24 -0.61
CA ARG A 464 -23.18 12.58 -1.58
C ARG A 464 -21.88 12.10 -0.99
N ILE A 465 -21.45 10.95 -1.47
CA ILE A 465 -20.20 10.27 -1.12
C ILE A 465 -19.42 10.06 -2.42
N ALA A 466 -18.10 10.05 -2.34
CA ALA A 466 -17.26 9.59 -3.43
C ALA A 466 -16.40 8.40 -3.00
N LEU A 467 -16.35 7.39 -3.86
CA LEU A 467 -15.32 6.36 -3.81
C LEU A 467 -14.11 6.85 -4.59
N ILE A 468 -13.00 7.09 -3.89
CA ILE A 468 -11.70 7.28 -4.51
C ILE A 468 -11.05 5.91 -4.66
N VAL A 469 -10.66 5.58 -5.89
CA VAL A 469 -9.87 4.39 -6.21
C VAL A 469 -8.51 4.84 -6.72
N GLY A 470 -7.45 4.17 -6.29
CA GLY A 470 -6.10 4.42 -6.80
C GLY A 470 -5.36 3.12 -7.06
N CYS A 471 -4.51 3.11 -8.10
CA CYS A 471 -3.79 1.92 -8.53
C CYS A 471 -2.41 2.25 -9.11
N PHE A 472 -1.39 1.52 -8.65
CA PHE A 472 -0.07 1.46 -9.27
C PHE A 472 0.03 0.24 -10.18
N ILE A 473 0.68 0.40 -11.34
CA ILE A 473 1.01 -0.72 -12.22
C ILE A 473 2.42 -1.21 -11.89
N LEU A 474 2.49 -2.30 -11.12
CA LEU A 474 3.73 -2.81 -10.54
C LEU A 474 4.35 -3.99 -11.29
N ASP A 475 3.69 -4.56 -12.32
CA ASP A 475 4.10 -5.82 -12.94
C ASP A 475 5.58 -5.81 -13.38
N ARG A 476 5.98 -4.77 -14.13
CA ARG A 476 7.35 -4.57 -14.62
C ARG A 476 8.35 -4.13 -13.55
N TRP A 477 7.87 -3.73 -12.37
CA TRP A 477 8.71 -3.45 -11.21
C TRP A 477 8.99 -4.74 -10.45
N LEU A 478 7.98 -5.58 -10.26
CA LEU A 478 8.09 -6.86 -9.57
C LEU A 478 8.92 -7.86 -10.37
N ASP A 479 8.82 -7.87 -11.71
CA ASP A 479 9.70 -8.66 -12.60
C ASP A 479 11.15 -8.14 -12.71
N GLY A 480 11.41 -6.97 -12.12
CA GLY A 480 12.72 -6.33 -12.09
C GLY A 480 13.13 -5.60 -13.38
N SER A 481 12.32 -5.65 -14.45
CA SER A 481 12.64 -5.00 -15.73
C SER A 481 12.72 -3.48 -15.62
N PHE A 482 11.95 -2.86 -14.73
CA PHE A 482 12.03 -1.42 -14.42
C PHE A 482 13.02 -1.09 -13.32
N ILE A 483 13.29 -1.99 -12.37
CA ILE A 483 14.38 -1.81 -11.39
C ILE A 483 15.71 -1.63 -12.12
N MET A 484 15.98 -2.47 -13.12
CA MET A 484 17.17 -2.39 -13.98
C MET A 484 17.26 -1.09 -14.80
N LYS A 485 16.17 -0.33 -14.91
CA LYS A 485 16.10 0.95 -15.65
C LYS A 485 16.09 2.17 -14.75
N THR A 486 16.12 1.97 -13.44
CA THR A 486 15.89 3.03 -12.46
C THR A 486 17.18 3.60 -11.91
N LEU A 487 18.25 2.81 -11.81
CA LEU A 487 19.52 3.27 -11.30
C LEU A 487 20.64 2.97 -12.30
N MET A 488 21.41 4.01 -12.64
CA MET A 488 22.66 3.88 -13.38
C MET A 488 23.83 4.13 -12.43
N ILE A 489 24.75 3.17 -12.38
CA ILE A 489 25.98 3.27 -11.59
C ILE A 489 27.08 3.91 -12.48
N ASN A 490 27.09 3.58 -13.77
CA ASN A 490 27.85 4.24 -14.86
C ASN A 490 27.19 3.94 -16.22
N ASP A 491 27.76 4.39 -17.35
CA ASP A 491 27.24 4.23 -18.72
C ASP A 491 26.87 2.78 -19.12
N SER A 492 27.38 1.77 -18.41
CA SER A 492 27.20 0.34 -18.73
C SER A 492 26.53 -0.50 -17.63
N ASP A 493 26.47 -0.01 -16.39
CA ASP A 493 26.09 -0.81 -15.23
C ASP A 493 24.74 -0.36 -14.63
N LYS A 494 23.81 -1.31 -14.54
CA LYS A 494 22.42 -1.15 -14.07
C LYS A 494 22.21 -1.72 -12.66
N LYS A 495 21.15 -1.29 -11.97
CA LYS A 495 20.71 -1.89 -10.71
C LYS A 495 20.41 -3.39 -10.88
N ASN A 496 20.85 -4.19 -9.91
CA ASN A 496 20.43 -5.57 -9.81
C ASN A 496 19.04 -5.66 -9.17
N THR A 497 18.26 -6.61 -9.64
CA THR A 497 16.99 -6.98 -8.99
C THR A 497 17.32 -7.95 -7.85
N SER A 498 17.13 -7.52 -6.61
CA SER A 498 17.24 -8.37 -5.42
C SER A 498 15.85 -8.58 -4.81
N PRO A 499 15.62 -9.67 -4.05
CA PRO A 499 14.40 -9.85 -3.27
C PRO A 499 14.14 -8.69 -2.33
N ALA A 500 15.15 -8.20 -1.62
CA ALA A 500 15.06 -7.03 -0.75
C ALA A 500 14.58 -5.78 -1.52
N ARG A 501 15.01 -5.60 -2.78
CA ARG A 501 14.62 -4.45 -3.60
C ARG A 501 13.25 -4.58 -4.26
N ILE A 502 12.89 -5.78 -4.71
CA ILE A 502 11.50 -6.06 -5.12
C ILE A 502 10.58 -5.80 -3.92
N ARG A 503 11.00 -6.23 -2.73
CA ARG A 503 10.32 -5.95 -1.48
C ARG A 503 10.25 -4.44 -1.19
N ARG A 504 11.31 -3.68 -1.44
CA ARG A 504 11.25 -2.23 -1.22
C ARG A 504 10.28 -1.53 -2.19
N CYS A 505 10.09 -2.04 -3.41
CA CYS A 505 9.14 -1.46 -4.37
C CYS A 505 7.71 -1.48 -3.81
N TRP A 506 7.23 -2.64 -3.33
CA TRP A 506 5.87 -2.73 -2.78
C TRP A 506 5.75 -2.05 -1.41
N GLU A 507 6.75 -2.16 -0.54
CA GLU A 507 6.72 -1.43 0.73
C GLU A 507 6.66 0.07 0.53
N THR A 508 7.38 0.62 -0.45
CA THR A 508 7.32 2.06 -0.76
C THR A 508 5.93 2.47 -1.22
N THR A 509 5.29 1.71 -2.11
CA THR A 509 3.92 2.03 -2.56
C THR A 509 2.89 1.84 -1.43
N GLN A 510 3.09 0.84 -0.57
CA GLN A 510 2.26 0.64 0.61
C GLN A 510 2.44 1.77 1.63
N GLU A 511 3.66 2.23 1.90
CA GLU A 511 3.97 3.40 2.74
C GLU A 511 3.34 4.67 2.15
N PHE A 512 3.37 4.84 0.82
CA PHE A 512 2.67 5.96 0.17
C PHE A 512 1.16 5.90 0.44
N ILE A 513 0.53 4.75 0.22
CA ILE A 513 -0.91 4.59 0.44
C ILE A 513 -1.25 4.76 1.93
N HIS A 514 -0.63 3.98 2.81
CA HIS A 514 -0.95 3.96 4.24
C HIS A 514 -0.53 5.26 4.93
N SER A 515 0.75 5.63 4.85
CA SER A 515 1.29 6.77 5.59
C SER A 515 0.97 8.10 4.92
N THR A 516 1.15 8.22 3.60
CA THR A 516 0.92 9.51 2.91
C THR A 516 -0.58 9.78 2.71
N ILE A 517 -1.36 8.83 2.17
CA ILE A 517 -2.77 9.08 1.89
C ILE A 517 -3.63 9.00 3.15
N PHE A 518 -3.56 7.90 3.91
CA PHE A 518 -4.46 7.72 5.06
C PHE A 518 -4.00 8.51 6.30
N ASP A 519 -2.76 8.35 6.74
CA ASP A 519 -2.28 8.97 7.98
C ASP A 519 -1.91 10.46 7.86
N ASN A 520 -1.50 10.92 6.69
CA ASN A 520 -1.15 12.33 6.48
C ASN A 520 -2.28 13.12 5.84
N ILE A 521 -2.71 12.79 4.62
CA ILE A 521 -3.72 13.57 3.89
C ILE A 521 -5.10 13.47 4.57
N LEU A 522 -5.65 12.27 4.73
CA LEU A 522 -7.04 12.09 5.16
C LEU A 522 -7.25 12.33 6.66
N LYS A 523 -6.34 11.81 7.50
CA LYS A 523 -6.42 11.96 8.97
C LYS A 523 -6.21 13.39 9.44
N ASN A 524 -5.37 14.18 8.76
CA ASN A 524 -5.13 15.59 9.08
C ASN A 524 -5.95 16.56 8.21
N TRP A 525 -6.84 16.03 7.36
CA TRP A 525 -7.68 16.85 6.50
C TRP A 525 -8.55 17.81 7.32
N GLN A 526 -8.66 19.04 6.85
CA GLN A 526 -9.44 20.08 7.51
C GLN A 526 -10.92 19.94 7.14
N TRP A 527 -11.59 18.96 7.75
CA TRP A 527 -13.02 18.70 7.57
C TRP A 527 -13.85 19.86 8.11
N LYS A 528 -14.34 20.72 7.21
CA LYS A 528 -15.17 21.88 7.54
C LYS A 528 -16.61 21.68 7.09
N PRO A 529 -17.59 22.27 7.81
CA PRO A 529 -17.47 22.92 9.12
C PRO A 529 -17.25 21.91 10.27
N ASP A 530 -16.84 22.39 11.44
CA ASP A 530 -16.47 21.51 12.57
C ASP A 530 -17.58 20.53 13.00
N ILE A 531 -18.85 20.93 12.89
CA ILE A 531 -20.01 20.07 13.21
C ILE A 531 -20.03 18.77 12.41
N ARG A 532 -19.35 18.71 11.25
CA ARG A 532 -19.20 17.49 10.46
C ARG A 532 -18.50 16.39 11.24
N ARG A 533 -17.60 16.70 12.17
CA ARG A 533 -16.82 15.70 12.91
C ARG A 533 -17.47 15.28 14.22
N TYR A 534 -18.66 15.81 14.53
CA TYR A 534 -19.31 15.58 15.82
C TYR A 534 -20.47 14.59 15.75
N ARG A 535 -20.65 13.83 16.83
CA ARG A 535 -21.84 13.02 17.09
C ARG A 535 -22.63 13.60 18.25
N ILE A 536 -23.94 13.38 18.21
CA ILE A 536 -24.85 13.65 19.31
C ILE A 536 -25.34 12.34 19.92
N GLN A 537 -25.68 12.38 21.19
CA GLN A 537 -26.34 11.30 21.90
C GLN A 537 -27.75 11.74 22.27
N PHE A 538 -28.71 10.83 22.11
CA PHE A 538 -30.09 11.13 22.43
C PHE A 538 -30.87 9.90 22.89
N LYS A 539 -31.93 10.17 23.66
CA LYS A 539 -32.88 9.15 24.13
C LYS A 539 -34.13 9.13 23.25
N ILE A 540 -34.56 7.94 22.85
CA ILE A 540 -35.79 7.70 22.08
C ILE A 540 -36.91 7.18 22.99
N GLU A 541 -38.09 7.81 22.90
CA GLU A 541 -39.31 7.39 23.60
C GLU A 541 -40.50 7.26 22.62
N GLN A 542 -41.27 6.17 22.59
CA GLN A 542 -41.12 4.92 23.35
C GLN A 542 -39.87 4.13 22.93
N ASN A 543 -39.22 3.46 23.89
CA ASN A 543 -37.98 2.71 23.64
C ASN A 543 -38.23 1.62 22.56
N PRO A 544 -37.50 1.63 21.43
CA PRO A 544 -37.69 0.68 20.34
C PRO A 544 -37.17 -0.75 20.62
N ASP A 545 -36.62 -1.03 21.81
CA ASP A 545 -36.07 -2.33 22.23
C ASP A 545 -34.91 -2.85 21.34
N ILE A 546 -34.11 -1.94 20.79
CA ILE A 546 -32.98 -2.28 19.93
C ILE A 546 -31.83 -2.86 20.77
N PRO A 547 -31.25 -4.02 20.40
CA PRO A 547 -30.05 -4.53 21.04
C PRO A 547 -28.91 -3.51 20.98
N GLU A 548 -28.06 -3.48 22.00
CA GLU A 548 -26.81 -2.71 21.92
C GLU A 548 -26.02 -3.13 20.68
N GLU A 549 -25.27 -2.18 20.10
CA GLU A 549 -24.47 -2.37 18.87
C GLU A 549 -25.31 -2.61 17.61
N SER A 550 -26.63 -2.50 17.70
CA SER A 550 -27.54 -2.54 16.56
C SER A 550 -28.10 -1.16 16.26
N THR A 551 -28.54 -0.98 15.02
CA THR A 551 -29.14 0.27 14.53
C THR A 551 -30.64 0.11 14.33
N CYS A 552 -31.37 1.23 14.36
CA CYS A 552 -32.70 1.34 13.78
C CYS A 552 -32.72 2.53 12.83
N ASP A 553 -33.64 2.58 11.87
CA ASP A 553 -33.80 3.74 11.02
C ASP A 553 -34.71 4.75 11.71
N ILE A 554 -34.31 6.03 11.71
CA ILE A 554 -35.17 7.13 12.14
C ILE A 554 -35.38 8.15 11.02
N ASP A 555 -36.53 8.82 11.02
CA ASP A 555 -36.88 9.92 10.12
C ASP A 555 -37.21 11.15 10.96
N VAL A 556 -36.41 12.21 10.80
CA VAL A 556 -36.56 13.49 11.48
C VAL A 556 -36.89 14.54 10.41
N ASP A 557 -38.17 14.89 10.28
CA ASP A 557 -38.74 15.79 9.24
C ASP A 557 -38.28 15.49 7.80
N GLY A 558 -38.10 14.24 7.42
CA GLY A 558 -37.64 13.80 6.09
C GLY A 558 -36.14 13.51 5.96
N ILE A 559 -35.34 13.77 7.01
CA ILE A 559 -33.94 13.32 7.06
C ILE A 559 -33.91 11.95 7.72
N ARG A 560 -33.42 10.96 6.97
CA ARG A 560 -33.30 9.58 7.43
C ARG A 560 -31.86 9.22 7.73
N PHE A 561 -31.65 8.54 8.85
CA PHE A 561 -30.37 7.96 9.25
C PHE A 561 -30.57 6.85 10.29
N SER A 562 -29.51 6.09 10.56
CA SER A 562 -29.61 4.84 11.34
C SER A 562 -28.76 4.89 12.63
N PRO A 563 -29.20 5.59 13.69
CA PRO A 563 -28.41 5.72 14.91
C PRO A 563 -28.15 4.36 15.60
N VAL A 564 -27.02 4.27 16.31
CA VAL A 564 -26.59 3.06 17.02
C VAL A 564 -27.10 3.09 18.46
N CYS A 565 -27.70 2.00 18.91
CA CYS A 565 -28.06 1.81 20.32
C CYS A 565 -26.81 1.51 21.16
N ILE A 566 -26.55 2.33 22.19
CA ILE A 566 -25.44 2.16 23.12
C ILE A 566 -25.89 1.74 24.53
N ASP A 567 -27.18 1.91 24.84
CA ASP A 567 -27.81 1.42 26.07
C ASP A 567 -29.25 1.03 25.75
N LYS A 568 -29.48 -0.30 25.66
CA LYS A 568 -30.79 -0.86 25.38
C LYS A 568 -31.82 -0.52 26.46
N ARG A 569 -31.43 -0.54 27.74
CA ARG A 569 -32.35 -0.41 28.88
C ARG A 569 -32.93 1.00 28.93
N ASN A 570 -32.07 2.00 28.72
CA ASN A 570 -32.45 3.41 28.77
C ASN A 570 -32.88 3.97 27.42
N GLY A 571 -32.73 3.21 26.33
CA GLY A 571 -33.09 3.64 24.97
C GLY A 571 -32.18 4.77 24.47
N ILE A 572 -30.88 4.69 24.76
CA ILE A 572 -29.89 5.71 24.41
C ILE A 572 -29.21 5.34 23.10
N PHE A 573 -29.13 6.34 22.23
CA PHE A 573 -28.60 6.22 20.88
C PHE A 573 -27.53 7.27 20.61
N VAL A 574 -26.58 6.93 19.74
CA VAL A 574 -25.59 7.85 19.16
C VAL A 574 -25.92 8.06 17.69
N SER A 575 -25.90 9.33 17.25
CA SER A 575 -26.10 9.67 15.84
C SER A 575 -24.95 9.15 14.99
N THR A 576 -25.29 8.60 13.83
CA THR A 576 -24.32 8.14 12.83
C THR A 576 -24.55 8.84 11.50
N ILE A 577 -24.58 10.17 11.52
CA ILE A 577 -24.87 11.01 10.34
C ILE A 577 -24.00 12.27 10.39
N ASN A 578 -23.60 12.79 9.22
CA ASN A 578 -23.05 14.13 9.09
C ASN A 578 -24.08 15.17 9.58
N LEU A 579 -23.78 15.84 10.69
CA LEU A 579 -24.68 16.81 11.31
C LEU A 579 -24.98 18.03 10.42
N GLU A 580 -24.20 18.31 9.37
CA GLU A 580 -24.57 19.34 8.39
C GLU A 580 -25.88 19.04 7.66
N LEU A 581 -26.25 17.77 7.52
CA LEU A 581 -27.55 17.40 6.95
C LEU A 581 -28.69 17.89 7.85
N LEU A 582 -28.45 18.05 9.15
CA LEU A 582 -29.38 18.61 10.13
C LEU A 582 -29.33 20.15 10.20
N SER A 583 -28.61 20.82 9.28
CA SER A 583 -28.40 22.29 9.31
C SER A 583 -29.67 23.14 9.30
N ARG A 584 -30.82 22.60 8.87
CA ARG A 584 -32.12 23.28 9.02
C ARG A 584 -32.50 23.56 10.48
N TYR A 585 -31.89 22.87 11.42
CA TYR A 585 -32.06 23.08 12.86
C TYR A 585 -31.01 24.03 13.46
N GLY A 586 -30.02 24.45 12.67
CA GLY A 586 -28.94 25.33 13.09
C GLY A 586 -27.60 24.96 12.44
N ASN A 587 -26.68 25.92 12.36
CA ASN A 587 -25.33 25.68 11.83
C ASN A 587 -24.31 25.40 12.93
N LYS A 588 -24.75 25.44 14.20
CA LYS A 588 -23.95 25.13 15.39
C LYS A 588 -24.53 23.91 16.11
N LEU A 589 -23.68 23.21 16.85
CA LEU A 589 -24.05 21.99 17.57
C LEU A 589 -25.17 22.27 18.58
N GLU A 590 -25.06 23.36 19.35
CA GLU A 590 -26.01 23.73 20.40
C GLU A 590 -27.41 24.03 19.83
N GLU A 591 -27.45 24.65 18.64
CA GLU A 591 -28.70 24.95 17.94
C GLU A 591 -29.40 23.65 17.52
N ILE A 592 -28.66 22.72 16.90
CA ILE A 592 -29.18 21.40 16.48
C ILE A 592 -29.74 20.65 17.70
N LEU A 593 -28.98 20.58 18.79
CA LEU A 593 -29.40 19.90 20.02
C LEU A 593 -30.70 20.48 20.59
N SER A 594 -30.79 21.80 20.71
CA SER A 594 -31.97 22.48 21.26
C SER A 594 -33.25 22.23 20.44
N LYS A 595 -33.12 21.99 19.14
CA LYS A 595 -34.24 21.74 18.22
C LYS A 595 -34.61 20.27 18.10
N LEU A 596 -33.65 19.37 18.35
CA LEU A 596 -33.90 17.93 18.40
C LEU A 596 -34.53 17.53 19.74
N ASP A 597 -34.28 18.28 20.80
CA ASP A 597 -34.91 18.01 22.08
C ASP A 597 -36.43 18.17 21.99
N GLY A 598 -37.15 17.17 22.49
CA GLY A 598 -38.60 17.08 22.37
C GLY A 598 -39.14 16.79 20.96
N LYS A 599 -38.29 16.52 19.96
CA LYS A 599 -38.71 16.39 18.56
C LYS A 599 -39.42 15.06 18.28
N LYS A 600 -40.56 15.12 17.59
CA LYS A 600 -41.24 13.92 17.07
C LYS A 600 -40.45 13.34 15.90
N ILE A 601 -40.31 12.02 15.90
CA ILE A 601 -39.58 11.27 14.89
C ILE A 601 -40.41 10.07 14.45
N LYS A 602 -40.07 9.51 13.29
CA LYS A 602 -40.53 8.17 12.93
C LYS A 602 -39.40 7.17 13.09
N ILE A 603 -39.72 5.95 13.50
CA ILE A 603 -38.76 4.88 13.77
C ILE A 603 -39.17 3.65 12.97
N LYS A 604 -38.18 2.95 12.39
CA LYS A 604 -38.37 1.66 11.72
C LYS A 604 -37.24 0.72 12.13
N THR A 605 -37.60 -0.43 12.70
CA THR A 605 -36.65 -1.50 13.00
C THR A 605 -36.55 -2.47 11.81
N GLU A 606 -35.55 -3.36 11.81
CA GLU A 606 -35.38 -4.38 10.76
C GLU A 606 -36.63 -5.26 10.56
N LYS A 607 -37.41 -5.49 11.62
CA LYS A 607 -38.62 -6.33 11.58
C LYS A 607 -39.87 -5.56 11.14
N ASP A 608 -39.81 -4.23 11.09
CA ASP A 608 -40.97 -3.40 10.86
C ASP A 608 -41.22 -3.17 9.37
N ARG A 609 -42.46 -3.36 8.94
CA ARG A 609 -42.90 -3.01 7.57
C ARG A 609 -43.28 -1.54 7.42
N ILE A 610 -43.71 -0.92 8.52
CA ILE A 610 -44.18 0.46 8.57
C ILE A 610 -43.39 1.26 9.60
N TRP A 611 -43.34 2.57 9.39
CA TRP A 611 -42.76 3.50 10.34
C TRP A 611 -43.69 3.70 11.54
N LYS A 612 -43.13 3.65 12.75
CA LYS A 612 -43.82 3.93 14.02
C LYS A 612 -43.48 5.34 14.49
N GLU A 613 -44.38 5.96 15.24
CA GLU A 613 -44.14 7.28 15.84
C GLU A 613 -43.27 7.14 17.10
N GLY A 614 -42.38 8.11 17.31
CA GLY A 614 -41.53 8.23 18.49
C GLY A 614 -41.11 9.67 18.73
N LYS A 615 -40.28 9.88 19.75
CA LYS A 615 -39.84 11.20 20.19
C LYS A 615 -38.41 11.16 20.72
N ILE A 616 -37.63 12.18 20.40
CA ILE A 616 -36.35 12.46 21.05
C ILE A 616 -36.64 13.30 22.29
N VAL A 617 -36.13 12.90 23.46
CA VAL A 617 -36.47 13.56 24.74
C VAL A 617 -35.29 14.12 25.52
N GLU A 618 -34.06 13.77 25.15
CA GLU A 618 -32.83 14.24 25.82
C GLU A 618 -31.67 14.24 24.81
N ALA A 619 -31.52 15.31 24.00
CA ALA A 619 -30.43 15.44 23.04
C ALA A 619 -29.23 16.20 23.66
N ARG A 620 -28.04 15.61 23.60
CA ARG A 620 -26.78 16.22 24.10
C ARG A 620 -25.58 15.86 23.20
N PRO A 621 -24.42 16.52 23.34
CA PRO A 621 -23.19 16.01 22.71
C PRO A 621 -22.95 14.56 23.15
N ALA A 622 -22.46 13.72 22.24
CA ALA A 622 -22.09 12.36 22.63
C ALA A 622 -20.95 12.37 23.66
N GLU A 623 -20.82 11.30 24.45
CA GLU A 623 -19.68 11.12 25.37
C GLU A 623 -18.36 11.28 24.62
N GLU A 624 -17.32 11.78 25.30
CA GLU A 624 -16.02 12.13 24.70
C GLU A 624 -15.47 11.04 23.76
N ARG A 625 -15.57 9.77 24.16
CA ARG A 625 -15.16 8.63 23.34
C ARG A 625 -15.86 8.58 21.98
N TYR A 626 -17.16 8.89 21.91
CA TYR A 626 -17.95 8.83 20.68
C TYR A 626 -18.03 10.17 19.93
N GLN A 627 -17.74 11.27 20.61
CA GLN A 627 -18.05 12.61 20.13
C GLN A 627 -17.39 12.93 18.79
N ASN A 628 -16.12 12.58 18.61
CA ASN A 628 -15.34 12.93 17.43
C ASN A 628 -15.15 11.75 16.48
N TYR A 629 -15.16 12.03 15.17
CA TYR A 629 -14.82 11.04 14.16
C TYR A 629 -14.11 11.61 12.93
N LEU A 630 -13.47 10.72 12.16
CA LEU A 630 -12.89 11.01 10.85
C LEU A 630 -13.91 10.74 9.74
N PRO A 631 -14.32 11.73 8.93
CA PRO A 631 -15.33 11.59 7.86
C PRO A 631 -14.89 10.80 6.62
N TYR A 632 -14.15 9.71 6.77
CA TYR A 632 -13.77 8.82 5.66
C TYR A 632 -13.77 7.37 6.10
N VAL A 633 -13.95 6.44 5.15
CA VAL A 633 -13.88 4.99 5.42
C VAL A 633 -12.87 4.36 4.46
N ARG A 634 -11.79 3.83 5.01
CA ARG A 634 -10.88 2.93 4.29
C ARG A 634 -11.60 1.61 4.01
N ILE A 635 -11.71 1.23 2.74
CA ILE A 635 -12.21 -0.11 2.36
C ILE A 635 -11.05 -1.11 2.42
N TYR A 636 -9.93 -0.79 1.76
CA TYR A 636 -8.65 -1.52 1.81
C TYR A 636 -7.49 -0.65 1.31
N ASP A 637 -6.25 -1.08 1.58
CA ASP A 637 -4.99 -0.39 1.28
C ASP A 637 -3.83 -1.35 0.96
N PHE A 638 -3.93 -2.06 -0.17
CA PHE A 638 -2.83 -2.89 -0.66
C PHE A 638 -1.76 -2.05 -1.37
N PRO A 639 -0.52 -2.56 -1.50
CA PRO A 639 0.55 -1.85 -2.20
C PRO A 639 0.24 -1.48 -3.65
N ASP A 640 -0.53 -2.30 -4.36
CA ASP A 640 -0.87 -2.09 -5.77
C ASP A 640 -2.10 -1.18 -5.95
N GLN A 641 -3.00 -1.10 -4.96
CA GLN A 641 -4.23 -0.33 -5.06
C GLN A 641 -4.94 -0.10 -3.71
N PHE A 642 -5.77 0.94 -3.67
CA PHE A 642 -6.60 1.27 -2.51
C PHE A 642 -8.00 1.71 -2.91
N MET A 643 -8.93 1.60 -1.96
CA MET A 643 -10.28 2.15 -2.05
C MET A 643 -10.64 2.88 -0.77
N VAL A 644 -11.13 4.12 -0.91
CA VAL A 644 -11.57 4.94 0.23
C VAL A 644 -12.84 5.69 -0.11
N LEU A 645 -13.78 5.71 0.84
CA LEU A 645 -14.97 6.55 0.79
C LEU A 645 -14.68 7.88 1.50
N VAL A 646 -14.94 8.98 0.80
CA VAL A 646 -14.81 10.35 1.32
C VAL A 646 -16.07 11.15 0.96
N PRO A 647 -16.33 12.30 1.58
CA PRO A 647 -17.43 13.15 1.15
C PRO A 647 -17.17 13.64 -0.29
N ALA A 648 -18.21 13.62 -1.14
CA ALA A 648 -18.04 13.92 -2.56
C ALA A 648 -17.53 15.35 -2.81
N TYR A 649 -17.91 16.29 -1.94
CA TYR A 649 -17.51 17.68 -2.04
C TYR A 649 -15.99 17.88 -2.06
N GLU A 650 -15.26 17.23 -1.15
CA GLU A 650 -13.80 17.36 -1.00
C GLU A 650 -13.00 16.41 -1.91
N SER A 651 -13.64 15.40 -2.50
CA SER A 651 -12.94 14.30 -3.19
C SER A 651 -11.95 14.74 -4.28
N LEU A 652 -12.28 15.76 -5.09
CA LEU A 652 -11.36 16.29 -6.11
C LEU A 652 -10.16 17.01 -5.50
N ASP A 653 -10.34 17.68 -4.36
CA ASP A 653 -9.25 18.37 -3.66
C ASP A 653 -8.31 17.35 -2.99
N ILE A 654 -8.89 16.28 -2.43
CA ILE A 654 -8.12 15.14 -1.89
C ILE A 654 -7.30 14.48 -2.99
N ALA A 655 -7.90 14.22 -4.16
CA ALA A 655 -7.19 13.63 -5.30
C ALA A 655 -6.06 14.54 -5.82
N GLU A 656 -6.24 15.86 -5.78
CA GLU A 656 -5.17 16.81 -6.09
C GLU A 656 -4.01 16.72 -5.07
N SER A 657 -4.30 16.61 -3.78
CA SER A 657 -3.26 16.38 -2.76
C SER A 657 -2.51 15.07 -2.99
N ILE A 658 -3.21 13.99 -3.34
CA ILE A 658 -2.58 12.71 -3.68
C ILE A 658 -1.68 12.86 -4.91
N LEU A 659 -2.15 13.56 -5.97
CA LEU A 659 -1.35 13.83 -7.16
C LEU A 659 -0.08 14.63 -6.83
N ARG A 660 -0.18 15.66 -5.98
CA ARG A 660 0.99 16.46 -5.56
C ARG A 660 2.04 15.61 -4.86
N GLU A 661 1.62 14.76 -3.91
CA GLU A 661 2.52 13.86 -3.20
C GLU A 661 3.11 12.78 -4.12
N TYR A 662 2.31 12.23 -5.04
CA TYR A 662 2.80 11.28 -6.03
C TYR A 662 3.90 11.90 -6.90
N GLU A 663 3.67 13.09 -7.44
CA GLU A 663 4.66 13.76 -8.28
C GLU A 663 5.92 14.14 -7.52
N LYS A 664 5.82 14.42 -6.22
CA LYS A 664 6.98 14.66 -5.36
C LYS A 664 7.78 13.38 -5.16
N GLN A 665 7.14 12.34 -4.61
CA GLN A 665 7.80 11.12 -4.14
C GLN A 665 8.23 10.18 -5.27
N PHE A 666 7.60 10.26 -6.45
CA PHE A 666 7.90 9.40 -7.59
C PHE A 666 8.38 10.19 -8.82
N SER A 667 8.75 11.47 -8.67
CA SER A 667 9.22 12.35 -9.77
C SER A 667 10.28 11.69 -10.66
N LYS A 668 11.24 10.99 -10.06
CA LYS A 668 12.42 10.39 -10.73
C LYS A 668 12.10 9.19 -11.62
N VAL A 669 10.92 8.59 -11.44
CA VAL A 669 10.46 7.39 -12.16
C VAL A 669 9.08 7.59 -12.80
N ARG A 670 8.66 8.85 -12.94
CA ARG A 670 7.32 9.23 -13.44
C ARG A 670 7.02 8.70 -14.84
N ASP A 671 8.05 8.44 -15.66
CA ASP A 671 7.88 7.83 -16.98
C ASP A 671 7.45 6.37 -16.93
N ARG A 672 7.64 5.67 -15.81
CA ARG A 672 7.50 4.20 -15.74
C ARG A 672 6.77 3.64 -14.51
N LEU A 673 6.38 4.46 -13.56
CA LEU A 673 5.52 4.06 -12.44
C LEU A 673 4.21 4.89 -12.48
N PRO A 674 3.22 4.48 -13.27
CA PRO A 674 1.97 5.22 -13.37
C PRO A 674 1.14 5.05 -12.09
N LEU A 675 0.46 6.13 -11.70
CA LEU A 675 -0.59 6.13 -10.67
C LEU A 675 -1.91 6.48 -11.34
N HIS A 676 -2.86 5.56 -11.34
CA HIS A 676 -4.21 5.83 -11.80
C HIS A 676 -5.07 6.29 -10.62
N LEU A 677 -5.95 7.27 -10.84
CA LEU A 677 -6.92 7.74 -9.84
C LEU A 677 -8.33 7.79 -10.44
N GLY A 678 -9.31 7.33 -9.68
CA GLY A 678 -10.72 7.43 -10.01
C GLY A 678 -11.51 8.06 -8.88
N ILE A 679 -12.47 8.91 -9.20
CA ILE A 679 -13.46 9.45 -8.26
C ILE A 679 -14.84 9.11 -8.78
N ILE A 680 -15.56 8.29 -8.01
CA ILE A 680 -16.91 7.84 -8.34
C ILE A 680 -17.85 8.38 -7.27
N ALA A 681 -18.51 9.50 -7.55
CA ALA A 681 -19.51 10.07 -6.67
C ALA A 681 -20.87 9.37 -6.82
N PHE A 682 -21.62 9.30 -5.73
CA PHE A 682 -22.97 8.73 -5.70
C PHE A 682 -23.75 9.31 -4.52
N HIS A 683 -25.07 9.18 -4.53
CA HIS A 683 -25.89 9.53 -3.38
C HIS A 683 -25.70 8.51 -2.26
N ARG A 684 -25.65 8.90 -0.98
CA ARG A 684 -25.42 7.96 0.16
C ARG A 684 -26.44 6.82 0.30
N LYS A 685 -27.55 6.90 -0.43
CA LYS A 685 -28.64 5.90 -0.50
C LYS A 685 -28.52 4.97 -1.71
N THR A 686 -27.59 5.23 -2.62
CA THR A 686 -27.25 4.30 -3.70
C THR A 686 -26.69 3.02 -3.08
N PRO A 687 -27.13 1.82 -3.51
CA PRO A 687 -26.59 0.57 -3.00
C PRO A 687 -25.07 0.50 -3.17
N LEU A 688 -24.35 0.15 -2.10
CA LEU A 688 -22.88 0.26 -2.09
C LEU A 688 -22.22 -0.68 -3.10
N TYR A 689 -22.78 -1.87 -3.32
CA TYR A 689 -22.26 -2.81 -4.32
C TYR A 689 -22.15 -2.19 -5.72
N VAL A 690 -23.00 -1.21 -6.07
CA VAL A 690 -22.92 -0.49 -7.35
C VAL A 690 -21.64 0.33 -7.41
N ALA A 691 -21.31 1.07 -6.35
CA ALA A 691 -20.09 1.87 -6.29
C ALA A 691 -18.82 1.01 -6.24
N ILE A 692 -18.84 -0.09 -5.46
CA ILE A 692 -17.69 -1.02 -5.39
C ILE A 692 -17.48 -1.75 -6.73
N ASP A 693 -18.55 -2.21 -7.40
CA ASP A 693 -18.45 -2.81 -8.74
C ASP A 693 -17.92 -1.81 -9.78
N SER A 694 -18.39 -0.55 -9.75
CA SER A 694 -17.84 0.51 -10.58
C SER A 694 -16.34 0.73 -10.32
N GLY A 695 -15.93 0.72 -9.05
CA GLY A 695 -14.52 0.83 -8.67
C GLY A 695 -13.68 -0.34 -9.18
N ARG A 696 -14.17 -1.57 -9.04
CA ARG A 696 -13.51 -2.79 -9.55
C ARG A 696 -13.32 -2.73 -11.07
N ARG A 697 -14.38 -2.45 -11.82
CA ARG A 697 -14.33 -2.32 -13.29
C ARG A 697 -13.36 -1.23 -13.75
N LEU A 698 -13.31 -0.12 -13.02
CA LEU A 698 -12.36 0.95 -13.32
C LEU A 698 -10.92 0.52 -13.09
N LEU A 699 -10.63 -0.24 -12.02
CA LEU A 699 -9.30 -0.82 -11.77
C LEU A 699 -8.88 -1.80 -12.85
N GLU A 700 -9.79 -2.68 -13.30
CA GLU A 700 -9.56 -3.59 -14.44
C GLU A 700 -9.23 -2.78 -15.70
N THR A 701 -10.02 -1.75 -16.00
CA THR A 701 -9.78 -0.86 -17.15
C THR A 701 -8.42 -0.17 -17.06
N PHE A 702 -8.02 0.32 -15.90
CA PHE A 702 -6.71 0.95 -15.71
C PHE A 702 -5.56 -0.02 -16.02
N LYS A 703 -5.68 -1.28 -15.58
CA LYS A 703 -4.67 -2.31 -15.85
C LYS A 703 -4.62 -2.65 -17.34
N GLU A 704 -5.76 -2.78 -18.00
CA GLU A 704 -5.84 -3.10 -19.44
C GLU A 704 -5.37 -1.96 -20.37
N ARG A 705 -5.62 -0.70 -19.99
CA ARG A 705 -5.31 0.47 -20.83
C ARG A 705 -3.86 0.95 -20.71
N THR A 706 -3.12 0.47 -19.72
CA THR A 706 -1.74 0.89 -19.49
C THR A 706 -0.81 0.22 -20.47
N GLU A 707 -0.57 0.92 -21.58
CA GLU A 707 0.41 0.54 -22.59
C GLU A 707 1.44 1.66 -22.75
N THR A 708 2.69 1.30 -22.98
CA THR A 708 3.76 2.26 -23.24
C THR A 708 3.40 3.13 -24.45
N LYS A 709 3.39 4.45 -24.26
CA LYS A 709 3.18 5.44 -25.33
C LYS A 709 4.47 6.21 -25.61
N LEU A 710 4.59 6.71 -26.84
CA LEU A 710 5.64 7.65 -27.22
C LEU A 710 5.17 9.07 -26.99
N ALA A 711 6.08 9.89 -26.47
CA ALA A 711 5.87 11.30 -26.27
C ALA A 711 7.11 12.10 -26.71
N GLU A 712 6.91 13.33 -27.16
CA GLU A 712 7.99 14.20 -27.63
C GLU A 712 8.17 15.37 -26.68
N ILE A 713 9.42 15.65 -26.30
CA ILE A 713 9.75 16.80 -25.47
C ILE A 713 9.68 18.07 -26.31
N GLN A 714 8.74 18.96 -25.97
CA GLN A 714 8.53 20.25 -26.64
C GLN A 714 9.38 21.37 -26.03
N ASP A 715 9.58 21.31 -24.71
CA ASP A 715 10.32 22.33 -23.96
C ASP A 715 10.92 21.73 -22.69
N ILE A 716 12.04 22.31 -22.23
CA ILE A 716 12.76 21.93 -21.02
C ILE A 716 13.14 23.20 -20.28
N GLN A 717 12.75 23.31 -19.01
CA GLN A 717 13.08 24.45 -18.16
C GLN A 717 13.75 23.98 -16.88
N ASP A 718 14.82 24.67 -16.48
CA ASP A 718 15.42 24.48 -15.17
C ASP A 718 14.57 25.17 -14.10
N VAL A 719 14.15 24.42 -13.09
CA VAL A 719 13.31 24.91 -12.01
C VAL A 719 14.03 24.68 -10.69
N GLN A 720 14.28 25.77 -9.96
CA GLN A 720 14.75 25.73 -8.58
C GLN A 720 13.59 25.96 -7.63
N GLU A 721 13.25 24.94 -6.85
CA GLU A 721 12.23 25.07 -5.80
C GLU A 721 12.89 25.42 -4.47
N ILE A 722 12.51 26.56 -3.91
CA ILE A 722 13.12 27.06 -2.67
C ILE A 722 12.52 26.39 -1.44
N GLU A 723 11.24 26.01 -1.51
CA GLU A 723 10.47 25.52 -0.36
C GLU A 723 10.59 23.99 -0.15
N ASP A 724 10.77 23.21 -1.22
CA ASP A 724 10.83 21.75 -1.13
C ASP A 724 12.25 21.22 -1.41
N VAL A 725 12.92 20.75 -0.34
CA VAL A 725 14.28 20.20 -0.41
C VAL A 725 14.36 19.03 -1.40
N ALA A 726 13.31 18.23 -1.53
CA ALA A 726 13.30 17.07 -2.43
C ALA A 726 13.19 17.45 -3.91
N LEU A 727 12.72 18.66 -4.22
CA LEU A 727 12.55 19.17 -5.58
C LEU A 727 13.47 20.37 -5.88
N LYS A 728 14.45 20.62 -4.99
CA LYS A 728 15.30 21.82 -5.01
C LYS A 728 15.96 22.08 -6.36
N LYS A 729 16.52 21.05 -6.98
CA LYS A 729 17.04 21.00 -8.35
C LYS A 729 16.12 20.08 -9.16
N SER A 730 15.40 20.65 -10.11
CA SER A 730 14.45 19.92 -10.94
C SER A 730 14.41 20.46 -12.37
N LYS A 731 14.00 19.61 -13.31
CA LYS A 731 13.65 20.03 -14.67
C LYS A 731 12.14 19.93 -14.86
N GLU A 732 11.53 20.98 -15.39
CA GLU A 732 10.17 20.94 -15.91
C GLU A 732 10.22 20.59 -17.40
N LEU A 733 9.63 19.46 -17.76
CA LEU A 733 9.49 19.00 -19.13
C LEU A 733 8.08 19.30 -19.62
N THR A 734 7.95 20.00 -20.74
CA THR A 734 6.69 20.07 -21.48
C THR A 734 6.68 18.99 -22.55
N ILE A 735 5.77 18.03 -22.44
CA ILE A 735 5.76 16.80 -23.23
C ILE A 735 4.46 16.70 -24.03
N ARG A 736 4.55 16.38 -25.33
CA ARG A 736 3.39 16.14 -26.19
C ARG A 736 3.24 14.65 -26.50
N ALA A 737 2.10 14.08 -26.15
CA ALA A 737 1.77 12.68 -26.37
C ALA A 737 0.39 12.56 -27.05
N GLU A 738 0.32 12.70 -28.38
CA GLU A 738 -0.97 12.86 -29.09
C GLU A 738 -1.93 11.68 -28.91
N SER A 739 -1.41 10.48 -28.75
CA SER A 739 -2.21 9.26 -28.50
C SER A 739 -2.80 9.18 -27.09
N TYR A 740 -2.40 10.08 -26.18
CA TYR A 740 -2.74 10.04 -24.75
C TYR A 740 -3.39 11.34 -24.27
N SER A 741 -2.88 12.50 -24.70
CA SER A 741 -3.35 13.82 -24.31
C SER A 741 -3.37 14.78 -25.49
N LEU A 742 -4.48 15.50 -25.66
CA LEU A 742 -4.61 16.56 -26.66
C LEU A 742 -3.79 17.80 -26.28
N THR A 743 -3.57 18.03 -24.99
CA THR A 743 -2.77 19.14 -24.47
C THR A 743 -1.40 18.65 -23.99
N PRO A 744 -0.34 19.45 -24.14
CA PRO A 744 0.95 19.14 -23.57
C PRO A 744 0.87 18.92 -22.05
N LEU A 745 1.63 17.93 -21.56
CA LEU A 745 1.78 17.61 -20.15
C LEU A 745 3.00 18.33 -19.59
N LYS A 746 2.95 18.69 -18.31
CA LYS A 746 4.06 19.33 -17.60
C LYS A 746 4.57 18.43 -16.50
N TRP A 747 5.77 17.90 -16.68
CA TRP A 747 6.38 16.98 -15.73
C TRP A 747 7.56 17.63 -15.04
N LYS A 748 7.46 17.75 -13.71
CA LYS A 748 8.59 18.17 -12.87
C LYS A 748 9.35 16.94 -12.40
N ILE A 749 10.63 16.85 -12.76
CA ILE A 749 11.50 15.72 -12.44
C ILE A 749 12.67 16.23 -11.59
N SER A 750 12.80 15.72 -10.37
CA SER A 750 13.90 16.07 -9.47
C SER A 750 15.18 15.32 -9.84
N TYR A 751 16.31 16.02 -9.75
CA TYR A 751 17.65 15.42 -9.71
C TYR A 751 18.40 15.87 -8.45
N SER A 752 17.65 16.10 -7.38
CA SER A 752 18.19 16.45 -6.07
C SER A 752 18.42 15.21 -5.22
N THR A 753 19.47 15.27 -4.41
CA THR A 753 19.58 14.46 -3.20
C THR A 753 19.21 15.31 -1.99
N GLY A 754 19.03 14.69 -0.83
CA GLY A 754 18.90 15.39 0.46
C GLY A 754 20.20 16.08 0.88
N ASP A 755 21.33 15.79 0.23
CA ASP A 755 22.55 16.56 0.34
C ASP A 755 22.52 17.74 -0.67
N PRO A 756 22.47 19.01 -0.21
CA PRO A 756 22.39 20.17 -1.09
C PRO A 756 23.64 20.37 -1.97
N ALA A 757 24.76 19.72 -1.64
CA ALA A 757 26.00 19.77 -2.42
C ALA A 757 26.09 18.64 -3.47
N GLU A 758 25.21 17.64 -3.42
CA GLU A 758 25.26 16.46 -4.29
C GLU A 758 24.02 16.41 -5.20
N GLU A 759 24.26 16.23 -6.50
CA GLU A 759 23.20 16.00 -7.49
C GLU A 759 22.92 14.51 -7.61
N ASP A 760 21.66 14.14 -7.81
CA ASP A 760 21.31 12.75 -8.03
C ASP A 760 21.63 12.35 -9.47
N ARG A 761 22.76 11.67 -9.63
CA ARG A 761 23.21 11.13 -10.92
C ARG A 761 22.82 9.68 -11.14
N TRP A 762 22.00 9.10 -10.25
CA TRP A 762 21.73 7.67 -10.27
C TRP A 762 20.29 7.35 -10.64
N TYR A 763 19.30 8.08 -10.10
CA TYR A 763 17.88 7.75 -10.27
C TYR A 763 17.15 8.41 -11.46
N PRO A 764 17.34 9.71 -11.78
CA PRO A 764 16.47 10.42 -12.71
C PRO A 764 16.88 10.18 -14.18
N TYR A 765 16.67 8.95 -14.65
CA TYR A 765 16.89 8.53 -16.03
C TYR A 765 15.56 8.32 -16.76
N ILE A 766 15.45 8.86 -17.96
CA ILE A 766 14.27 8.74 -18.82
C ILE A 766 14.55 7.77 -19.97
N ARG A 767 13.55 6.94 -20.29
CA ARG A 767 13.59 6.01 -21.43
C ARG A 767 13.37 6.77 -22.73
N ILE A 768 14.38 6.80 -23.59
CA ILE A 768 14.38 7.41 -24.93
C ILE A 768 14.15 6.32 -25.97
N GLU A 769 13.38 6.64 -27.01
CA GLU A 769 13.23 5.82 -28.21
C GLU A 769 14.20 6.30 -29.29
N ASN A 770 15.16 5.46 -29.65
CA ASN A 770 16.21 5.75 -30.63
C ASN A 770 16.31 4.61 -31.66
N ASN A 771 15.87 4.86 -32.91
CA ASN A 771 15.92 3.91 -34.02
C ASN A 771 15.33 2.52 -33.72
N GLY A 772 14.24 2.42 -32.95
CA GLY A 772 13.61 1.15 -32.57
C GLY A 772 14.16 0.54 -31.28
N CYS A 773 15.21 1.13 -30.69
CA CYS A 773 15.83 0.67 -29.45
C CYS A 773 15.52 1.62 -28.29
N GLU A 774 15.36 1.05 -27.09
CA GLU A 774 15.24 1.82 -25.86
C GLU A 774 16.63 2.16 -25.30
N GLU A 775 16.86 3.44 -25.04
CA GLU A 775 18.07 4.01 -24.44
C GLU A 775 17.69 4.71 -23.13
N LEU A 776 18.52 4.66 -22.08
CA LEU A 776 18.31 5.46 -20.87
C LEU A 776 19.17 6.71 -20.95
N ARG A 777 18.56 7.87 -20.70
CA ARG A 777 19.28 9.15 -20.72
C ARG A 777 19.07 9.90 -19.41
N TYR A 778 20.15 10.44 -18.88
CA TYR A 778 20.10 11.26 -17.67
C TYR A 778 19.27 12.53 -17.94
N ILE A 779 18.49 12.96 -16.96
CA ILE A 779 17.56 14.11 -17.11
C ILE A 779 18.25 15.39 -17.61
N ASN A 780 19.52 15.64 -17.26
CA ASN A 780 20.25 16.83 -17.71
C ASN A 780 20.77 16.74 -19.15
N GLU A 781 20.73 15.57 -19.76
CA GLU A 781 21.18 15.33 -21.14
C GLU A 781 20.01 15.33 -22.15
N LEU A 782 18.77 15.42 -21.66
CA LEU A 782 17.58 15.52 -22.49
C LEU A 782 17.58 16.78 -23.34
N LYS A 783 17.04 16.67 -24.55
CA LYS A 783 16.93 17.76 -25.51
C LYS A 783 15.51 17.87 -26.03
N LYS A 784 15.15 19.09 -26.46
CA LYS A 784 13.93 19.31 -27.22
C LYS A 784 13.94 18.42 -28.47
N GLY A 785 12.81 17.79 -28.76
CA GLY A 785 12.63 16.85 -29.86
C GLY A 785 12.98 15.40 -29.50
N ASP A 786 13.54 15.13 -28.32
CA ASP A 786 13.73 13.76 -27.85
C ASP A 786 12.37 13.05 -27.73
N LYS A 787 12.33 11.80 -28.22
CA LYS A 787 11.17 10.92 -28.09
C LYS A 787 11.36 10.02 -26.88
N ILE A 788 10.45 10.12 -25.92
CA ILE A 788 10.48 9.36 -24.66
C ILE A 788 9.37 8.31 -24.64
N LYS A 789 9.61 7.22 -23.89
CA LYS A 789 8.61 6.22 -23.55
C LYS A 789 7.98 6.55 -22.21
N ILE A 790 6.65 6.57 -22.17
CA ILE A 790 5.88 6.83 -20.95
C ILE A 790 4.86 5.71 -20.72
N GLU A 791 4.74 5.26 -19.46
CA GLU A 791 3.55 4.53 -19.01
C GLU A 791 2.51 5.57 -18.55
N PRO A 792 1.34 5.69 -19.21
CA PRO A 792 0.39 6.74 -18.90
C PRO A 792 -0.29 6.57 -17.53
N SER A 793 -0.52 7.69 -16.83
CA SER A 793 -1.33 7.74 -15.60
C SER A 793 -2.74 8.25 -15.91
N TYR A 794 -3.78 7.48 -15.66
CA TYR A 794 -5.16 7.85 -16.02
C TYR A 794 -5.97 8.39 -14.85
N PHE A 795 -6.89 9.30 -15.17
CA PHE A 795 -7.89 9.85 -14.25
C PHE A 795 -9.31 9.63 -14.77
N ARG A 796 -10.21 9.25 -13.86
CA ARG A 796 -11.65 9.16 -14.13
C ARG A 796 -12.43 9.93 -13.07
N LEU A 797 -13.36 10.77 -13.51
CA LEU A 797 -14.30 11.50 -12.66
C LEU A 797 -15.72 11.20 -13.11
N LEU A 798 -16.52 10.60 -12.24
CA LEU A 798 -17.86 10.11 -12.56
C LEU A 798 -18.84 10.39 -11.41
N TYR A 799 -20.10 10.68 -11.75
CA TYR A 799 -21.22 10.67 -10.82
C TYR A 799 -22.22 9.61 -11.26
N LEU A 800 -22.53 8.67 -10.37
CA LEU A 800 -23.55 7.63 -10.59
C LEU A 800 -24.93 8.24 -10.27
N GLU A 801 -25.61 8.70 -11.30
CA GLU A 801 -27.02 9.15 -11.22
C GLU A 801 -27.95 7.94 -11.14
N ASN A 802 -27.65 6.90 -11.93
CA ASN A 802 -28.40 5.67 -12.02
C ASN A 802 -27.50 4.45 -11.85
N THR A 803 -28.10 3.29 -11.56
CA THR A 803 -27.33 2.05 -11.42
C THR A 803 -26.66 1.61 -12.74
N ALA A 804 -27.20 2.00 -13.89
CA ALA A 804 -26.66 1.66 -15.21
C ALA A 804 -25.32 2.35 -15.51
N ASP A 805 -25.05 3.51 -14.89
CA ASP A 805 -23.84 4.30 -15.14
C ASP A 805 -22.54 3.55 -14.78
N ARG A 806 -22.65 2.50 -13.94
CA ARG A 806 -21.53 1.60 -13.60
C ARG A 806 -20.91 0.89 -14.80
N PHE A 807 -21.63 0.80 -15.91
CA PHE A 807 -21.18 0.14 -17.13
C PHE A 807 -20.44 1.07 -18.10
N SER A 808 -20.35 2.37 -17.80
CA SER A 808 -19.62 3.37 -18.59
C SER A 808 -18.43 3.96 -17.81
N VAL A 809 -17.92 3.22 -16.82
CA VAL A 809 -16.78 3.64 -16.00
C VAL A 809 -15.47 3.60 -16.77
N ASP A 810 -15.40 2.75 -17.79
CA ASP A 810 -14.28 2.49 -18.70
C ASP A 810 -14.17 3.51 -19.84
N GLU A 811 -15.21 4.32 -20.03
CA GLU A 811 -15.26 5.41 -21.00
C GLU A 811 -14.58 6.68 -20.45
N ASP A 812 -14.15 7.57 -21.35
CA ASP A 812 -13.67 8.92 -21.01
C ASP A 812 -12.51 9.00 -20.00
N LEU A 813 -11.57 8.05 -20.07
CA LEU A 813 -10.31 8.18 -19.34
C LEU A 813 -9.55 9.44 -19.80
N ARG A 814 -9.10 10.23 -18.83
CA ARG A 814 -8.33 11.46 -19.05
C ARG A 814 -6.91 11.26 -18.52
N PRO A 815 -5.92 12.04 -18.96
CA PRO A 815 -4.63 12.13 -18.29
C PRO A 815 -4.79 12.51 -16.81
N LEU A 816 -3.95 11.96 -15.93
CA LEU A 816 -3.98 12.27 -14.49
C LEU A 816 -3.85 13.78 -14.20
N ASP A 817 -3.03 14.46 -14.99
CA ASP A 817 -2.82 15.92 -14.96
C ASP A 817 -4.12 16.73 -15.15
N CYS A 818 -5.19 16.11 -15.70
CA CYS A 818 -6.50 16.73 -15.83
C CYS A 818 -7.05 17.24 -14.48
N ILE A 819 -6.70 16.62 -13.35
CA ILE A 819 -7.11 17.07 -12.01
C ILE A 819 -6.75 18.55 -11.79
N ARG A 820 -5.49 18.94 -12.07
CA ARG A 820 -5.04 20.34 -11.91
C ARG A 820 -5.77 21.28 -12.83
N ARG A 821 -6.00 20.86 -14.08
CA ARG A 821 -6.70 21.66 -15.07
C ARG A 821 -8.14 21.91 -14.66
N LEU A 822 -8.84 20.91 -14.10
CA LEU A 822 -10.20 21.09 -13.58
C LEU A 822 -10.22 22.10 -12.43
N LYS A 823 -9.20 22.07 -11.57
CA LYS A 823 -9.01 23.02 -10.45
C LYS A 823 -8.76 24.44 -10.94
N GLU A 824 -7.79 24.64 -11.83
CA GLU A 824 -7.46 25.94 -12.43
C GLU A 824 -8.69 26.55 -13.13
N LEU A 825 -9.40 25.75 -13.95
CA LEU A 825 -10.63 26.20 -14.60
C LEU A 825 -11.67 26.66 -13.58
N TRP A 826 -11.88 25.88 -12.51
CA TRP A 826 -12.87 26.21 -11.50
C TRP A 826 -12.49 27.46 -10.71
N GLU A 827 -11.23 27.64 -10.34
CA GLU A 827 -10.74 28.85 -9.66
C GLU A 827 -11.05 30.11 -10.47
N ILE A 828 -10.74 30.10 -11.77
CA ILE A 828 -11.05 31.21 -12.67
C ILE A 828 -12.56 31.46 -12.76
N ILE A 829 -13.37 30.41 -12.89
CA ILE A 829 -14.84 30.52 -12.93
C ILE A 829 -15.35 31.11 -11.62
N GLU A 830 -14.90 30.60 -10.48
CA GLU A 830 -15.31 31.02 -9.16
C GLU A 830 -14.96 32.48 -8.88
N ASP A 831 -13.75 32.92 -9.23
CA ASP A 831 -13.33 34.32 -9.10
C ASP A 831 -14.16 35.25 -9.98
N ARG A 832 -14.52 34.82 -11.20
CA ARG A 832 -15.40 35.59 -12.09
C ARG A 832 -16.84 35.65 -11.59
N LEU A 833 -17.33 34.61 -10.92
CA LEU A 833 -18.64 34.60 -10.29
C LEU A 833 -18.64 35.47 -9.02
N ARG A 834 -17.61 35.38 -8.18
CA ARG A 834 -17.44 36.20 -6.97
C ARG A 834 -17.28 37.68 -7.28
N SER A 835 -16.50 38.02 -8.31
CA SER A 835 -16.33 39.41 -8.78
C SER A 835 -17.55 39.95 -9.56
N ARG A 836 -18.59 39.13 -9.77
CA ARG A 836 -19.79 39.46 -10.57
C ARG A 836 -19.49 39.79 -12.03
N THR A 837 -18.30 39.45 -12.52
CA THR A 837 -17.96 39.55 -13.95
C THR A 837 -18.83 38.59 -14.77
N TRP A 838 -19.12 37.42 -14.22
CA TRP A 838 -20.05 36.43 -14.76
C TRP A 838 -21.21 36.19 -13.79
N SER A 839 -22.37 35.81 -14.35
CA SER A 839 -23.47 35.23 -13.58
C SER A 839 -23.53 33.73 -13.80
N THR A 840 -24.09 32.99 -12.84
CA THR A 840 -24.33 31.54 -12.98
C THR A 840 -25.16 31.23 -14.22
N SER A 841 -26.24 31.97 -14.47
CA SER A 841 -27.08 31.82 -15.67
C SER A 841 -26.30 31.96 -16.97
N ARG A 842 -25.30 32.86 -17.01
CA ARG A 842 -24.44 33.04 -18.19
C ARG A 842 -23.54 31.84 -18.43
N VAL A 843 -22.97 31.26 -17.37
CA VAL A 843 -22.14 30.05 -17.47
C VAL A 843 -22.99 28.85 -17.92
N TYR A 844 -24.20 28.68 -17.37
CA TYR A 844 -25.14 27.66 -17.82
C TYR A 844 -25.55 27.84 -19.29
N ALA A 845 -25.82 29.08 -19.72
CA ALA A 845 -26.17 29.35 -21.12
C ALA A 845 -25.03 28.96 -22.08
N TYR A 846 -23.77 29.24 -21.72
CA TYR A 846 -22.62 28.77 -22.47
C TYR A 846 -22.57 27.23 -22.50
N TRP A 847 -22.68 26.61 -21.33
CA TRP A 847 -22.54 25.18 -21.14
C TRP A 847 -23.57 24.36 -21.93
N GLU A 848 -24.85 24.73 -21.85
CA GLU A 848 -25.94 24.09 -22.59
C GLU A 848 -25.79 24.25 -24.10
N GLU A 849 -25.38 25.43 -24.56
CA GLU A 849 -25.19 25.69 -25.98
C GLU A 849 -24.03 24.86 -26.54
N ILE A 850 -22.91 24.75 -25.81
CA ILE A 850 -21.80 23.87 -26.18
C ILE A 850 -22.26 22.41 -26.27
N LYS A 851 -22.99 21.89 -25.27
CA LYS A 851 -23.50 20.51 -25.28
C LYS A 851 -24.41 20.25 -26.48
N ARG A 852 -25.31 21.19 -26.79
CA ARG A 852 -26.24 21.11 -27.91
C ARG A 852 -25.51 21.10 -29.25
N ARG A 853 -24.55 22.01 -29.43
CA ARG A 853 -23.83 22.16 -30.70
C ARG A 853 -22.80 21.06 -30.95
N ARG A 854 -22.18 20.51 -29.90
CA ARG A 854 -21.25 19.37 -30.04
C ARG A 854 -21.91 18.16 -30.71
N LYS A 855 -23.18 17.91 -30.45
CA LYS A 855 -23.94 16.79 -31.05
C LYS A 855 -24.42 17.05 -32.48
N SER A 856 -24.48 18.32 -32.90
CA SER A 856 -25.14 18.73 -34.15
C SER A 856 -24.22 19.32 -35.20
N TYR A 857 -23.04 19.81 -34.81
CA TYR A 857 -22.07 20.41 -35.72
C TYR A 857 -20.93 19.43 -36.03
N ASP A 858 -20.39 19.52 -37.24
CA ASP A 858 -19.12 18.87 -37.57
C ASP A 858 -17.94 19.54 -36.84
N GLY A 859 -16.77 18.89 -36.82
CA GLY A 859 -15.60 19.37 -36.09
C GLY A 859 -15.20 20.83 -36.42
N PRO A 860 -15.01 21.19 -37.71
CA PRO A 860 -14.64 22.55 -38.09
C PRO A 860 -15.69 23.61 -37.76
N THR A 861 -16.98 23.30 -37.93
CA THR A 861 -18.07 24.22 -37.61
C THR A 861 -18.20 24.40 -36.10
N PHE A 862 -18.06 23.31 -35.34
CA PHE A 862 -18.04 23.34 -33.88
C PHE A 862 -16.89 24.19 -33.36
N GLU A 863 -15.68 24.06 -33.92
CA GLU A 863 -14.52 24.87 -33.53
C GLU A 863 -14.78 26.38 -33.69
N LYS A 864 -15.30 26.79 -34.86
CA LYS A 864 -15.69 28.19 -35.12
C LYS A 864 -16.75 28.67 -34.15
N PHE A 865 -17.72 27.80 -33.85
CA PHE A 865 -18.78 28.09 -32.91
C PHE A 865 -18.25 28.31 -31.49
N VAL A 866 -17.34 27.46 -30.99
CA VAL A 866 -16.73 27.61 -29.67
C VAL A 866 -16.03 28.97 -29.56
N LYS A 867 -15.22 29.35 -30.55
CA LYS A 867 -14.55 30.67 -30.57
C LYS A 867 -15.58 31.81 -30.47
N ALA A 868 -16.65 31.75 -31.24
CA ALA A 868 -17.71 32.75 -31.19
C ALA A 868 -18.47 32.75 -29.84
N ALA A 869 -18.74 31.59 -29.27
CA ALA A 869 -19.45 31.44 -28.00
C ALA A 869 -18.64 31.99 -26.82
N LEU A 870 -17.31 31.79 -26.80
CA LEU A 870 -16.42 32.38 -25.80
C LEU A 870 -16.50 33.91 -25.80
N VAL A 871 -16.44 34.52 -27.00
CA VAL A 871 -16.51 35.97 -27.17
C VAL A 871 -17.91 36.51 -26.84
N ASN A 872 -18.96 35.86 -27.34
CA ASN A 872 -20.30 36.41 -27.27
C ASN A 872 -20.98 36.15 -25.92
N ILE A 873 -20.81 34.94 -25.38
CA ILE A 873 -21.46 34.50 -24.15
C ILE A 873 -20.58 34.82 -22.96
N LEU A 874 -19.34 34.28 -22.89
CA LEU A 874 -18.46 34.48 -21.73
C LEU A 874 -17.67 35.80 -21.75
N LYS A 875 -17.70 36.54 -22.86
CA LYS A 875 -16.95 37.79 -23.05
C LYS A 875 -15.42 37.61 -22.90
N ILE A 876 -14.92 36.42 -23.20
CA ILE A 876 -13.48 36.15 -23.29
C ILE A 876 -13.07 36.45 -24.73
N LYS A 877 -12.20 37.44 -24.93
CA LYS A 877 -11.76 37.86 -26.26
C LYS A 877 -10.44 37.19 -26.64
N PRO A 878 -10.12 37.06 -27.94
CA PRO A 878 -8.81 36.55 -28.36
C PRO A 878 -7.62 37.35 -27.81
N GLN A 879 -7.82 38.65 -27.47
CA GLN A 879 -6.77 39.46 -26.84
C GLN A 879 -6.47 39.05 -25.39
N ASP A 880 -7.33 38.25 -24.75
CA ASP A 880 -7.09 37.70 -23.41
C ASP A 880 -6.08 36.52 -23.43
N GLY A 881 -5.51 36.21 -24.60
CA GLY A 881 -4.38 35.29 -24.81
C GLY A 881 -4.57 33.95 -24.11
N ASN A 882 -3.77 33.74 -23.05
CA ASN A 882 -3.76 32.52 -22.24
C ASN A 882 -5.15 32.09 -21.76
N LEU A 883 -6.00 33.04 -21.36
CA LEU A 883 -7.35 32.71 -20.86
C LEU A 883 -8.25 32.21 -21.99
N PHE A 884 -8.18 32.84 -23.16
CA PHE A 884 -8.95 32.43 -24.33
C PHE A 884 -8.54 31.02 -24.76
N ASP A 885 -7.24 30.77 -24.86
CA ASP A 885 -6.69 29.48 -25.27
C ASP A 885 -7.04 28.37 -24.27
N LEU A 886 -6.92 28.64 -22.96
CA LEU A 886 -7.30 27.70 -21.91
C LEU A 886 -8.78 27.29 -22.03
N PHE A 887 -9.70 28.25 -22.13
CA PHE A 887 -11.13 27.97 -22.22
C PHE A 887 -11.51 27.34 -23.55
N PHE A 888 -10.87 27.74 -24.65
CA PHE A 888 -11.07 27.15 -25.96
C PHE A 888 -10.65 25.68 -25.97
N GLN A 889 -9.41 25.36 -25.58
CA GLN A 889 -8.92 23.98 -25.53
C GLN A 889 -9.74 23.13 -24.56
N SER A 890 -10.06 23.67 -23.37
CA SER A 890 -10.86 22.95 -22.36
C SER A 890 -12.30 22.73 -22.78
N THR A 891 -12.82 23.60 -23.64
CA THR A 891 -14.10 23.33 -24.29
C THR A 891 -13.91 22.19 -25.28
N MET A 892 -12.93 22.27 -26.19
CA MET A 892 -12.73 21.27 -27.26
C MET A 892 -12.57 19.85 -26.70
N ASP A 893 -11.77 19.64 -25.67
CA ASP A 893 -11.48 18.34 -25.05
C ASP A 893 -12.45 17.91 -23.92
N CYS A 894 -13.55 18.64 -23.73
CA CYS A 894 -14.57 18.39 -22.71
C CYS A 894 -14.11 18.54 -21.24
N SER A 895 -12.91 19.06 -20.96
CA SER A 895 -12.48 19.32 -19.57
C SER A 895 -13.34 20.39 -18.89
N LEU A 896 -13.76 21.42 -19.64
CA LEU A 896 -14.66 22.46 -19.11
C LEU A 896 -16.06 21.90 -18.81
N ASP A 897 -16.56 21.00 -19.65
CA ASP A 897 -17.83 20.32 -19.41
C ASP A 897 -17.79 19.52 -18.10
N LEU A 898 -16.73 18.75 -17.91
CA LEU A 898 -16.49 17.96 -16.71
C LEU A 898 -16.33 18.84 -15.46
N CYS A 899 -15.59 19.94 -15.57
CA CYS A 899 -15.40 20.92 -14.48
C CYS A 899 -16.74 21.53 -14.04
N LEU A 900 -17.55 21.99 -14.99
CA LEU A 900 -18.87 22.57 -14.73
C LEU A 900 -19.84 21.53 -14.17
N TYR A 901 -19.85 20.33 -14.75
CA TYR A 901 -20.66 19.21 -14.27
C TYR A 901 -20.34 18.89 -12.82
N TRP A 902 -19.06 18.71 -12.48
CA TRP A 902 -18.66 18.38 -11.13
C TRP A 902 -19.06 19.46 -10.12
N ASN A 903 -18.73 20.72 -10.40
CA ASN A 903 -18.95 21.79 -9.43
C ASN A 903 -20.43 22.18 -9.27
N PHE A 904 -21.20 22.18 -10.36
CA PHE A 904 -22.62 22.52 -10.30
C PHE A 904 -23.52 21.33 -9.98
N GLN A 905 -23.29 20.16 -10.59
CA GLN A 905 -24.14 19.00 -10.37
C GLN A 905 -23.73 18.22 -9.14
N VAL A 906 -22.44 17.99 -8.87
CA VAL A 906 -21.97 17.14 -7.75
C VAL A 906 -21.70 17.94 -6.48
N ARG A 907 -20.97 19.06 -6.55
CA ARG A 907 -20.74 19.92 -5.37
C ARG A 907 -21.93 20.83 -5.02
N LYS A 908 -22.87 21.02 -5.96
CA LYS A 908 -24.02 21.96 -5.84
C LYS A 908 -23.58 23.35 -5.37
N ILE A 909 -22.47 23.86 -5.90
CA ILE A 909 -21.97 25.18 -5.50
C ILE A 909 -23.01 26.24 -5.89
N LYS A 910 -23.56 26.91 -4.88
CA LYS A 910 -24.37 28.11 -5.03
C LYS A 910 -23.48 29.29 -4.66
N VAL A 911 -22.99 30.02 -5.66
CA VAL A 911 -22.34 31.31 -5.40
C VAL A 911 -23.44 32.25 -4.92
N ARG A 912 -23.51 32.51 -3.62
CA ARG A 912 -24.47 33.45 -3.03
C ARG A 912 -24.16 34.83 -3.61
N GLU A 913 -25.17 35.53 -4.09
CA GLU A 913 -25.11 36.98 -4.27
C GLU A 913 -24.86 37.59 -2.89
N GLY A 914 -23.61 37.89 -2.57
CA GLY A 914 -23.22 38.35 -1.24
C GLY A 914 -23.92 39.65 -0.86
N GLY A 915 -24.68 39.63 0.24
CA GLY A 915 -24.81 40.79 1.12
C GLY A 915 -23.43 41.17 1.66
N GLY A 916 -23.21 42.48 1.77
CA GLY A 916 -21.92 43.08 2.11
C GLY A 916 -21.33 42.59 3.43
N ILE A 917 -20.00 42.76 3.49
CA ILE A 917 -19.09 42.58 4.64
C ILE A 917 -19.69 43.07 5.95
#